data_AF-A0A1V9R990-F1
#
_entry.id   AF-A0A1V9R990-F1
#
_cell.length_a   1.000
_cell.length_b   1.000
_cell.length_c   1.000
_cell.angle_alpha   90.00
_cell.angle_beta   90.00
_cell.angle_gamma   90.00
#
_symmetry.space_group_name_H-M   'P 1'
#
loop_
_entity.id
_entity.type
_entity.pdbx_description
1 polymer ?
#
loop_
_entity_poly.entity_id
_entity_poly.type
_entity_poly.pdbx_seq_one_letter_code
_entity_poly.pdbx_strand_id
1 'polypeptide(L)'
;MDKERKNIGLAMLLIFSSLLVCLDRIFWQSNPDILINDKVNLQQSLLQIYHASTLIGIDIFAIALGFLLQGNEDKSWSSAIKYWIYTIFVGTLGLIILTLFSREFSIVDLYNMLFPFIRNTYGILSGIVLGALTLPLFNKGIRKYTKIIELSLLLVIIAPTIFNKDIFGFANGTVFGYTLVNLGFYGNHIKSKLSIKKVVTRIILLLLTNIIVVSLMPEFSKAVHNDLSTAGRFTNSASALLILLAFYVVLLVSKIKVNVKNGYVDFIIYTAWALLVISNNQTLLNKLIEYNHKTAQSVTRWILAKDIKEILWLMLIVILSNFVILGICKLTGISQKISSFYDIKADEKLSQFFYRITNGIKSWLKAHRVYLATITWGYFLAIFSFLMMNTKWTVAPNVDVKYNIFTYTIGVRQAMVLVNTIIFLLFLKFIFSLTNRYWFSTIVTSLFWIIWVVANRIKIGIRDEPILPSELSMIKAWRSLLGMVDGWILLLVVAVIVITIPIIYFLEKKYRLPKQNWYSRVTWLIIIPVIFSSVTYLNHEKSIIHIISGGIGNDPTFYNQLAGAQKNGPTQQFLNNIDVEVMKKPSGYSKERMQQLKDKYKKVAADINKNRVNDFKDQVVIFNLSESFSDPNRVPGIQLSNDPIPYIRQLKQKTTSGTMISAGYGGGTANMEYMSLTGLDLSNFSPTLPTPYTQLVTHRKYNPNIAQSFPEAVAIHPYQGVYYSRTEVYKRFGFDRFYYLGSKYKIKYKKKIDRSPYLSDETAYKNALDQVKKANNGEFINLVTMQNHFPYDRNYYNNSDKYTPVGEGIDDYTRNAVQDFSTGLSYTDTAVKDFISEIDKLDKPVTLVFYGDHLPGIYGGVDMIKYGIQLHSTDYFIYSNKYAREHGARNLVSKTEYVGPNDFIALMAKQTNSKVNAYQALLTEVQEKLPVATLNTQKSTVNSYNTHTEFVDNNGKIVKYKSLSKKQKQLWEDYKLLQYDITAGKNYWKNN
;
A
#
# COMPACT_ATOMS: atom_id res chain seq x y z
N MET A 1 -51.52 3.61 30.16
CA MET A 1 -50.19 4.03 29.65
C MET A 1 -50.17 3.84 28.14
N ASP A 2 -50.60 4.87 27.41
CA ASP A 2 -50.55 4.89 25.94
C ASP A 2 -49.10 4.80 25.46
N LYS A 3 -48.78 3.74 24.69
CA LYS A 3 -47.51 3.66 23.97
C LYS A 3 -47.49 4.81 22.96
N GLU A 4 -46.52 5.73 23.07
CA GLU A 4 -46.19 6.75 22.06
C GLU A 4 -46.32 6.11 20.66
N ARG A 5 -47.30 6.57 19.86
CA ARG A 5 -47.49 6.12 18.47
C ARG A 5 -47.02 7.22 17.53
N LYS A 6 -46.17 6.88 16.56
CA LYS A 6 -45.64 7.81 15.53
C LYS A 6 -46.31 7.59 14.18
N ASN A 7 -46.34 8.63 13.36
CA ASN A 7 -46.90 8.59 12.01
C ASN A 7 -46.03 7.71 11.09
N ILE A 8 -46.54 6.55 10.67
CA ILE A 8 -45.82 5.61 9.81
C ILE A 8 -45.62 6.15 8.39
N GLY A 9 -46.52 7.01 7.91
CA GLY A 9 -46.45 7.61 6.57
C GLY A 9 -45.20 8.47 6.42
N LEU A 10 -44.88 9.29 7.44
CA LEU A 10 -43.64 10.08 7.46
C LEU A 10 -42.39 9.19 7.48
N ALA A 11 -42.44 8.06 8.20
CA ALA A 11 -41.32 7.12 8.25
C ALA A 11 -41.09 6.43 6.90
N MET A 12 -42.16 5.95 6.25
CA MET A 12 -42.09 5.37 4.90
C MET A 12 -41.56 6.36 3.86
N LEU A 13 -41.91 7.64 4.03
CA LEU A 13 -41.41 8.71 3.18
C LEU A 13 -39.88 8.87 3.26
N LEU A 14 -39.27 8.62 4.43
CA LEU A 14 -37.81 8.62 4.58
C LEU A 14 -37.13 7.52 3.76
N ILE A 15 -37.71 6.31 3.70
CA ILE A 15 -37.16 5.23 2.87
C ILE A 15 -37.24 5.64 1.41
N PHE A 16 -38.42 6.04 0.94
CA PHE A 16 -38.62 6.48 -0.44
C PHE A 16 -37.65 7.59 -0.83
N SER A 17 -37.48 8.59 0.03
CA SER A 17 -36.61 9.72 -0.22
C SER A 17 -35.12 9.34 -0.21
N SER A 18 -34.71 8.38 0.63
CA SER A 18 -33.34 7.85 0.63
C SER A 18 -33.02 7.09 -0.67
N LEU A 19 -34.02 6.42 -1.26
CA LEU A 19 -33.86 5.75 -2.55
C LEU A 19 -33.70 6.72 -3.71
N LEU A 20 -34.45 7.83 -3.68
CA LEU A 20 -34.26 8.91 -4.64
C LEU A 20 -32.84 9.49 -4.56
N VAL A 21 -32.29 9.66 -3.35
CA VAL A 21 -30.89 10.08 -3.18
C VAL A 21 -29.90 9.04 -3.71
N CYS A 22 -30.14 7.74 -3.49
CA CYS A 22 -29.30 6.70 -4.08
C CYS A 22 -29.31 6.76 -5.62
N LEU A 23 -30.50 6.88 -6.21
CA LEU A 23 -30.69 6.98 -7.66
C LEU A 23 -29.95 8.19 -8.23
N ASP A 24 -30.16 9.36 -7.63
CA ASP A 24 -29.48 10.60 -8.00
C ASP A 24 -27.96 10.43 -8.00
N ARG A 25 -27.42 9.94 -6.88
CA ARG A 25 -25.97 9.80 -6.69
C ARG A 25 -25.34 8.81 -7.66
N ILE A 26 -25.95 7.65 -7.89
CA ILE A 26 -25.44 6.63 -8.82
C ILE A 26 -25.46 7.16 -10.25
N PHE A 27 -26.54 7.81 -10.65
CA PHE A 27 -26.72 8.30 -12.01
C PHE A 27 -25.82 9.49 -12.34
N TRP A 28 -25.73 10.50 -11.46
CA TRP A 28 -25.00 11.73 -11.76
C TRP A 28 -23.49 11.63 -11.53
N GLN A 29 -23.03 10.77 -10.62
CA GLN A 29 -21.60 10.54 -10.45
C GLN A 29 -20.98 9.64 -11.53
N SER A 30 -21.79 8.90 -12.31
CA SER A 30 -21.28 8.10 -13.42
C SER A 30 -20.84 8.93 -14.63
N ASN A 31 -21.13 10.24 -14.60
CA ASN A 31 -20.85 11.21 -15.65
C ASN A 31 -21.34 10.74 -17.04
N PRO A 32 -22.66 10.56 -17.22
CA PRO A 32 -23.22 10.01 -18.45
C PRO A 32 -22.83 10.87 -19.67
N ASP A 33 -22.35 10.23 -20.74
CA ASP A 33 -21.83 10.86 -21.97
C ASP A 33 -22.77 11.90 -22.62
N ILE A 34 -24.06 11.90 -22.29
CA ILE A 34 -25.06 12.88 -22.76
C ILE A 34 -24.78 14.30 -22.25
N LEU A 35 -24.04 14.46 -21.14
CA LEU A 35 -23.65 15.77 -20.62
C LEU A 35 -22.53 16.44 -21.43
N ILE A 36 -21.94 15.74 -22.41
CA ILE A 36 -20.83 16.21 -23.25
C ILE A 36 -21.34 16.89 -24.55
N ASN A 37 -22.64 16.81 -24.85
CA ASN A 37 -23.21 17.46 -26.03
C ASN A 37 -23.69 18.89 -25.72
N ASP A 38 -23.06 19.90 -26.34
CA ASP A 38 -23.46 21.32 -26.27
C ASP A 38 -24.79 21.67 -26.96
N LYS A 39 -25.59 20.66 -27.35
CA LYS A 39 -26.84 20.84 -28.10
C LYS A 39 -28.06 20.69 -27.19
N VAL A 40 -28.83 21.77 -27.06
CA VAL A 40 -30.14 21.75 -26.40
C VAL A 40 -31.11 20.86 -27.16
N ASN A 41 -31.61 19.80 -26.52
CA ASN A 41 -32.60 18.90 -27.10
C ASN A 41 -33.58 18.39 -26.03
N LEU A 42 -34.67 17.75 -26.45
CA LEU A 42 -35.70 17.20 -25.55
C LEU A 42 -35.12 16.23 -24.50
N GLN A 43 -34.05 15.50 -24.83
CA GLN A 43 -33.39 14.59 -23.90
C GLN A 43 -32.73 15.34 -22.74
N GLN A 44 -32.11 16.50 -22.98
CA GLN A 44 -31.54 17.34 -21.93
C GLN A 44 -32.61 17.87 -20.98
N SER A 45 -33.75 18.34 -21.49
CA SER A 45 -34.87 18.79 -20.64
C SER A 45 -35.43 17.64 -19.79
N LEU A 46 -35.59 16.45 -20.37
CA LEU A 46 -36.02 15.25 -19.62
C LEU A 46 -34.98 14.82 -18.56
N LEU A 47 -33.69 14.96 -18.86
CA LEU A 47 -32.61 14.67 -17.92
C LEU A 47 -32.63 15.64 -16.72
N GLN A 48 -32.89 16.93 -16.97
CA GLN A 48 -33.02 17.93 -15.91
C GLN A 48 -34.27 17.68 -15.05
N ILE A 49 -35.40 17.27 -15.64
CA ILE A 49 -36.59 16.83 -14.88
C ILE A 49 -36.25 15.61 -14.02
N TYR A 50 -35.52 14.63 -14.57
CA TYR A 50 -35.08 13.46 -13.83
C TYR A 50 -34.17 13.84 -12.66
N HIS A 51 -33.21 14.77 -12.87
CA HIS A 51 -32.38 15.33 -11.81
C HIS A 51 -33.22 15.94 -10.69
N ALA A 52 -34.12 16.88 -11.02
CA ALA A 52 -35.01 17.51 -10.04
C ALA A 52 -35.84 16.47 -9.26
N SER A 53 -36.35 15.45 -9.95
CA SER A 53 -37.22 14.42 -9.35
C SER A 53 -36.51 13.49 -8.37
N THR A 54 -35.20 13.30 -8.53
CA THR A 54 -34.38 12.44 -7.67
C THR A 54 -33.69 13.26 -6.57
N LEU A 55 -33.23 14.47 -6.91
CA LEU A 55 -32.59 15.42 -5.98
C LEU A 55 -33.50 15.85 -4.82
N ILE A 56 -34.81 15.97 -5.04
CA ILE A 56 -35.81 16.29 -3.99
C ILE A 56 -35.81 15.29 -2.82
N GLY A 57 -35.25 14.09 -3.01
CA GLY A 57 -35.16 13.05 -2.00
C GLY A 57 -34.45 13.51 -0.71
N ILE A 58 -33.38 14.32 -0.81
CA ILE A 58 -32.67 14.77 0.39
C ILE A 58 -33.47 15.81 1.18
N ASP A 59 -34.22 16.67 0.48
CA ASP A 59 -35.09 17.69 1.08
C ASP A 59 -36.24 17.05 1.83
N ILE A 60 -36.92 16.09 1.18
CA ILE A 60 -37.99 15.30 1.77
C ILE A 60 -37.47 14.56 3.01
N PHE A 61 -36.28 13.95 2.93
CA PHE A 61 -35.69 13.21 4.04
C PHE A 61 -35.51 14.10 5.28
N ALA A 62 -34.79 15.21 5.12
CA ALA A 62 -34.42 16.08 6.23
C ALA A 62 -35.66 16.76 6.85
N ILE A 63 -36.59 17.24 6.02
CA ILE A 63 -37.83 17.87 6.50
C ILE A 63 -38.73 16.83 7.21
N ALA A 64 -38.93 15.64 6.63
CA ALA A 64 -39.74 14.58 7.25
C ALA A 64 -39.16 14.09 8.57
N LEU A 65 -37.83 14.00 8.67
CA LEU A 65 -37.16 13.66 9.92
C LEU A 65 -37.39 14.75 10.98
N GLY A 66 -37.37 16.03 10.59
CA GLY A 66 -37.72 17.14 11.48
C GLY A 66 -39.11 16.97 12.09
N PHE A 67 -40.13 16.67 11.26
CA PHE A 67 -41.49 16.37 11.75
C PHE A 67 -41.55 15.19 12.72
N LEU A 68 -40.78 14.12 12.47
CA LEU A 68 -40.76 12.92 13.31
C LEU A 68 -40.08 13.13 14.66
N LEU A 69 -39.03 13.97 14.71
CA LEU A 69 -38.25 14.23 15.92
C LEU A 69 -38.98 15.11 16.94
N GLN A 70 -39.87 16.00 16.49
CA GLN A 70 -40.61 16.88 17.39
C GLN A 70 -41.61 16.15 18.29
N GLY A 71 -42.11 14.97 17.91
CA GLY A 71 -43.02 14.19 18.77
C GLY A 71 -42.41 13.82 20.13
N ASN A 72 -41.08 13.87 20.25
CA ASN A 72 -40.32 13.56 21.46
C ASN A 72 -39.34 14.71 21.79
N GLU A 73 -39.84 15.93 22.02
CA GLU A 73 -39.02 17.15 22.26
C GLU A 73 -37.93 16.93 23.33
N ASP A 74 -38.21 16.14 24.37
CA ASP A 74 -37.27 15.85 25.46
C ASP A 74 -36.14 14.87 25.07
N LYS A 75 -36.29 14.11 23.97
CA LYS A 75 -35.37 13.03 23.55
C LYS A 75 -34.59 13.34 22.25
N SER A 76 -34.54 14.60 21.82
CA SER A 76 -33.93 14.97 20.54
C SER A 76 -32.41 14.79 20.51
N TRP A 77 -31.75 15.05 21.63
CA TRP A 77 -30.30 14.94 21.78
C TRP A 77 -29.82 13.48 21.73
N SER A 78 -30.47 12.57 22.46
CA SER A 78 -30.12 11.15 22.34
C SER A 78 -30.39 10.60 20.95
N SER A 79 -31.44 11.07 20.27
CA SER A 79 -31.72 10.68 18.89
C SER A 79 -30.61 11.13 17.95
N ALA A 80 -30.14 12.38 18.06
CA ALA A 80 -29.05 12.92 17.25
C ALA A 80 -27.73 12.17 17.48
N ILE A 81 -27.38 11.89 18.74
CA ILE A 81 -26.17 11.11 19.09
C ILE A 81 -26.27 9.67 18.57
N LYS A 82 -27.45 9.04 18.65
CA LYS A 82 -27.67 7.70 18.10
C LYS A 82 -27.49 7.68 16.58
N TYR A 83 -28.05 8.65 15.86
CA TYR A 83 -27.83 8.75 14.41
C TYR A 83 -26.36 8.97 14.06
N TRP A 84 -25.64 9.79 14.85
CA TRP A 84 -24.21 9.98 14.66
C TRP A 84 -23.40 8.68 14.85
N ILE A 85 -23.60 7.98 15.97
CA ILE A 85 -22.93 6.70 16.25
C ILE A 85 -23.29 5.68 15.17
N TYR A 86 -24.55 5.67 14.74
CA TYR A 86 -25.02 4.79 13.68
C TYR A 86 -24.39 5.12 12.33
N THR A 87 -24.18 6.40 11.98
CA THR A 87 -23.42 6.81 10.79
C THR A 87 -22.00 6.24 10.80
N ILE A 88 -21.28 6.40 11.91
CA ILE A 88 -19.91 5.88 12.05
C ILE A 88 -19.92 4.35 11.89
N PHE A 89 -20.86 3.67 12.55
CA PHE A 89 -20.94 2.22 12.51
C PHE A 89 -21.27 1.70 11.11
N VAL A 90 -22.31 2.22 10.47
CA VAL A 90 -22.73 1.81 9.12
C VAL A 90 -21.64 2.13 8.10
N GLY A 91 -21.02 3.31 8.18
CA GLY A 91 -19.91 3.69 7.32
C GLY A 91 -18.71 2.76 7.47
N THR A 92 -18.33 2.43 8.71
CA THR A 92 -17.21 1.52 8.99
C THR A 92 -17.51 0.09 8.55
N LEU A 93 -18.73 -0.41 8.81
CA LEU A 93 -19.16 -1.74 8.34
C LEU A 93 -19.18 -1.81 6.81
N GLY A 94 -19.70 -0.76 6.16
CA GLY A 94 -19.68 -0.62 4.70
C GLY A 94 -18.25 -0.67 4.15
N LEU A 95 -17.29 0.00 4.79
CA LEU A 95 -15.89 -0.07 4.41
C LEU A 95 -15.30 -1.47 4.59
N ILE A 96 -15.61 -2.16 5.71
CA ILE A 96 -15.14 -3.55 5.93
C ILE A 96 -15.68 -4.47 4.83
N ILE A 97 -16.98 -4.39 4.55
CA ILE A 97 -17.63 -5.17 3.49
C ILE A 97 -16.95 -4.86 2.15
N LEU A 98 -16.77 -3.58 1.82
CA LEU A 98 -16.09 -3.15 0.60
C LEU A 98 -14.69 -3.75 0.51
N THR A 99 -13.89 -3.69 1.57
CA THR A 99 -12.53 -4.27 1.59
C THR A 99 -12.55 -5.78 1.40
N LEU A 100 -13.51 -6.49 1.98
CA LEU A 100 -13.64 -7.94 1.79
C LEU A 100 -13.99 -8.31 0.34
N PHE A 101 -14.90 -7.56 -0.30
CA PHE A 101 -15.36 -7.82 -1.67
C PHE A 101 -14.38 -7.32 -2.74
N SER A 102 -13.92 -6.08 -2.62
CA SER A 102 -13.09 -5.42 -3.62
C SER A 102 -11.59 -5.65 -3.46
N ARG A 103 -11.16 -6.23 -2.32
CA ARG A 103 -9.74 -6.46 -2.01
C ARG A 103 -8.89 -5.18 -2.01
N GLU A 104 -9.49 -4.06 -1.60
CA GLU A 104 -8.82 -2.77 -1.47
C GLU A 104 -9.17 -2.10 -0.13
N PHE A 105 -8.23 -1.33 0.41
CA PHE A 105 -8.41 -0.59 1.65
C PHE A 105 -7.63 0.73 1.60
N SER A 106 -8.26 1.80 2.08
CA SER A 106 -7.63 3.11 2.23
C SER A 106 -7.85 3.62 3.65
N ILE A 107 -6.77 4.04 4.32
CA ILE A 107 -6.89 4.66 5.64
C ILE A 107 -7.64 6.00 5.59
N VAL A 108 -7.58 6.70 4.46
CA VAL A 108 -8.32 7.96 4.27
C VAL A 108 -9.82 7.70 4.35
N ASP A 109 -10.28 6.58 3.78
CA ASP A 109 -11.68 6.18 3.86
C ASP A 109 -12.08 5.77 5.27
N LEU A 110 -11.21 5.04 5.99
CA LEU A 110 -11.45 4.73 7.39
C LEU A 110 -11.61 6.01 8.23
N TYR A 111 -10.72 6.99 8.05
CA TYR A 111 -10.84 8.28 8.74
C TYR A 111 -12.09 9.06 8.32
N ASN A 112 -12.51 8.97 7.05
CA ASN A 112 -13.74 9.59 6.58
C ASN A 112 -14.97 9.01 7.28
N MET A 113 -14.96 7.70 7.56
CA MET A 113 -16.06 7.00 8.26
C MET A 113 -16.03 7.21 9.78
N LEU A 114 -14.85 7.28 10.39
CA LEU A 114 -14.70 7.46 11.85
C LEU A 114 -14.93 8.91 12.30
N PHE A 115 -14.58 9.88 11.46
CA PHE A 115 -14.66 11.32 11.79
C PHE A 115 -15.49 12.14 10.80
N PRO A 116 -16.73 11.73 10.49
CA PRO A 116 -17.46 12.31 9.37
C PRO A 116 -17.82 13.79 9.53
N PHE A 117 -17.94 14.26 10.78
CA PHE A 117 -18.24 15.65 11.11
C PHE A 117 -17.01 16.53 11.02
N ILE A 118 -15.91 16.11 11.66
CA ILE A 118 -14.65 16.86 11.70
C ILE A 118 -14.07 16.97 10.29
N ARG A 119 -14.20 15.91 9.50
CA ARG A 119 -13.74 15.88 8.11
C ARG A 119 -14.78 16.36 7.09
N ASN A 120 -15.97 16.73 7.54
CA ASN A 120 -17.10 17.17 6.72
C ASN A 120 -17.39 16.23 5.52
N THR A 121 -17.23 14.92 5.71
CA THR A 121 -17.39 13.92 4.64
C THR A 121 -18.86 13.69 4.29
N TYR A 122 -19.75 13.93 5.27
CA TYR A 122 -21.19 13.89 5.11
C TYR A 122 -21.81 15.21 5.57
N GLY A 123 -21.54 16.31 4.87
CA GLY A 123 -21.99 17.65 5.28
C GLY A 123 -23.49 17.72 5.56
N ILE A 124 -24.34 17.21 4.66
CA ILE A 124 -25.80 17.26 4.85
C ILE A 124 -26.25 16.44 6.08
N LEU A 125 -25.74 15.22 6.25
CA LEU A 125 -26.04 14.40 7.44
C LEU A 125 -25.53 15.08 8.72
N SER A 126 -24.39 15.78 8.64
CA SER A 126 -23.85 16.56 9.75
C SER A 126 -24.78 17.70 10.12
N GLY A 127 -25.30 18.41 9.13
CA GLY A 127 -26.34 19.43 9.28
C GLY A 127 -27.61 18.90 9.91
N ILE A 128 -28.08 17.74 9.46
CA ILE A 128 -29.29 17.10 9.99
C ILE A 128 -29.12 16.75 11.48
N VAL A 129 -27.97 16.19 11.87
CA VAL A 129 -27.65 15.89 13.28
C VAL A 129 -27.56 17.18 14.11
N LEU A 130 -26.93 18.24 13.58
CA LEU A 130 -26.91 19.54 14.26
C LEU A 130 -28.31 20.13 14.44
N GLY A 131 -29.18 20.04 13.43
CA GLY A 131 -30.57 20.46 13.53
C GLY A 131 -31.33 19.68 14.61
N ALA A 132 -31.14 18.36 14.67
CA ALA A 132 -31.73 17.54 15.72
C ALA A 132 -31.23 17.90 17.14
N LEU A 133 -29.96 18.28 17.28
CA LEU A 133 -29.38 18.76 18.54
C LEU A 133 -29.97 20.11 18.97
N THR A 134 -30.24 21.02 18.03
CA THR A 134 -30.77 22.35 18.37
C THR A 134 -32.28 22.42 18.54
N LEU A 135 -33.04 21.35 18.23
CA LEU A 135 -34.51 21.30 18.32
C LEU A 135 -35.09 21.93 19.61
N PRO A 136 -34.63 21.60 20.83
CA PRO A 136 -35.25 22.16 22.05
C PRO A 136 -35.07 23.67 22.17
N LEU A 137 -33.93 24.18 21.65
CA LEU A 137 -33.65 25.62 21.58
C LEU A 137 -34.49 26.29 20.49
N PHE A 138 -34.58 25.63 19.33
CA PHE A 138 -35.35 26.10 18.19
C PHE A 138 -36.85 26.22 18.52
N ASN A 139 -37.44 25.25 19.21
CA ASN A 139 -38.84 25.29 19.64
C ASN A 139 -39.10 26.41 20.67
N LYS A 140 -38.19 26.63 21.63
CA LYS A 140 -38.27 27.79 22.54
C LYS A 140 -38.19 29.10 21.76
N GLY A 141 -37.32 29.18 20.76
CA GLY A 141 -37.14 30.32 19.87
C GLY A 141 -38.38 30.61 19.03
N ILE A 142 -38.98 29.60 18.38
CA ILE A 142 -40.18 29.74 17.55
C ILE A 142 -41.33 30.37 18.32
N ARG A 143 -41.54 29.99 19.59
CA ARG A 143 -42.62 30.56 20.41
C ARG A 143 -42.43 32.04 20.71
N LYS A 144 -41.17 32.50 20.80
CA LYS A 144 -40.82 33.88 21.18
C LYS A 144 -40.54 34.80 19.98
N TYR A 145 -40.02 34.26 18.88
CA TYR A 145 -39.48 35.01 17.73
C TYR A 145 -39.99 34.46 16.39
N THR A 146 -41.26 34.03 16.32
CA THR A 146 -41.82 33.33 15.15
C THR A 146 -41.56 34.05 13.83
N LYS A 147 -41.86 35.35 13.75
CA LYS A 147 -41.68 36.16 12.52
C LYS A 147 -40.22 36.21 12.06
N ILE A 148 -39.28 36.37 12.99
CA ILE A 148 -37.85 36.45 12.68
C ILE A 148 -37.37 35.11 12.11
N ILE A 149 -37.74 34.00 12.76
CA ILE A 149 -37.35 32.65 12.32
C ILE A 149 -37.97 32.33 10.95
N GLU A 150 -39.23 32.69 10.73
CA GLU A 150 -39.89 32.52 9.42
C GLU A 150 -39.17 33.30 8.32
N LEU A 151 -38.87 34.59 8.55
CA LEU A 151 -38.11 35.42 7.61
C LEU A 151 -36.70 34.86 7.36
N SER A 152 -36.01 34.39 8.41
CA SER A 152 -34.68 33.79 8.27
C SER A 152 -34.70 32.51 7.44
N LEU A 153 -35.64 31.60 7.70
CA LEU A 153 -35.78 30.37 6.92
C LEU A 153 -36.14 30.68 5.46
N LEU A 154 -37.06 31.63 5.24
CA LEU A 154 -37.48 32.02 3.89
C LEU A 154 -36.32 32.64 3.10
N LEU A 155 -35.51 33.47 3.75
CA LEU A 155 -34.33 34.10 3.14
C LEU A 155 -33.28 33.07 2.74
N VAL A 156 -33.01 32.07 3.60
CA VAL A 156 -32.05 30.98 3.29
C VAL A 156 -32.54 30.11 2.13
N ILE A 157 -33.84 29.90 1.99
CA ILE A 157 -34.43 29.11 0.89
C ILE A 157 -34.42 29.89 -0.43
N ILE A 158 -34.80 31.18 -0.39
CA ILE A 158 -35.04 31.96 -1.61
C ILE A 158 -33.75 32.53 -2.20
N ALA A 159 -32.81 32.98 -1.36
CA ALA A 159 -31.60 33.66 -1.81
C ALA A 159 -30.78 32.84 -2.84
N PRO A 160 -30.52 31.53 -2.64
CA PRO A 160 -29.77 30.73 -3.61
C PRO A 160 -30.45 30.67 -4.99
N THR A 161 -31.78 30.64 -5.02
CA THR A 161 -32.57 30.56 -6.26
C THR A 161 -32.59 31.88 -7.03
N ILE A 162 -32.71 33.01 -6.31
CA ILE A 162 -32.74 34.35 -6.92
C ILE A 162 -31.37 34.72 -7.47
N PHE A 163 -30.32 34.53 -6.68
CA PHE A 163 -28.99 35.04 -7.04
C PHE A 163 -28.15 34.06 -7.86
N ASN A 164 -28.64 32.83 -8.09
CA ASN A 164 -27.91 31.74 -8.75
C ASN A 164 -26.48 31.57 -8.20
N LYS A 165 -26.31 31.91 -6.93
CA LYS A 165 -25.06 31.92 -6.20
C LYS A 165 -25.37 31.55 -4.77
N ASP A 166 -24.53 30.68 -4.23
CA ASP A 166 -24.58 30.34 -2.83
C ASP A 166 -23.86 31.43 -2.00
N ILE A 167 -24.52 32.59 -1.86
CA ILE A 167 -23.93 33.83 -1.29
C ILE A 167 -23.33 33.64 0.11
N PHE A 168 -23.68 32.54 0.81
CA PHE A 168 -23.20 32.25 2.16
C PHE A 168 -22.80 30.78 2.39
N GLY A 169 -22.61 29.98 1.35
CA GLY A 169 -22.29 28.56 1.52
C GLY A 169 -23.45 27.71 2.09
N PHE A 170 -24.69 28.22 2.00
CA PHE A 170 -25.91 27.59 2.47
C PHE A 170 -26.35 26.37 1.68
N ALA A 171 -26.01 26.30 0.39
CA ALA A 171 -26.28 25.15 -0.47
C ALA A 171 -25.28 24.00 -0.25
N ASN A 172 -24.12 24.31 0.35
CA ASN A 172 -23.03 23.36 0.51
C ASN A 172 -22.98 22.73 1.91
N GLY A 173 -23.62 21.57 2.05
CA GLY A 173 -23.36 20.63 3.14
C GLY A 173 -24.10 20.93 4.44
N THR A 174 -23.37 21.31 5.50
CA THR A 174 -23.86 21.29 6.89
C THR A 174 -24.95 22.32 7.17
N VAL A 175 -24.83 23.55 6.65
CA VAL A 175 -25.85 24.59 6.88
C VAL A 175 -27.15 24.25 6.14
N PHE A 176 -27.04 23.62 4.97
CA PHE A 176 -28.18 23.14 4.20
C PHE A 176 -29.01 22.11 4.97
N GLY A 177 -28.37 21.03 5.42
CA GLY A 177 -29.03 19.97 6.19
C GLY A 177 -29.64 20.48 7.49
N TYR A 178 -28.97 21.43 8.16
CA TYR A 178 -29.49 22.10 9.35
C TYR A 178 -30.79 22.85 9.05
N THR A 179 -30.82 23.62 7.96
CA THR A 179 -31.99 24.43 7.58
C THR A 179 -33.19 23.54 7.25
N LEU A 180 -33.00 22.47 6.48
CA LEU A 180 -34.07 21.54 6.11
C LEU A 180 -34.73 20.85 7.30
N VAL A 181 -33.95 20.42 8.30
CA VAL A 181 -34.50 19.84 9.52
C VAL A 181 -35.33 20.85 10.31
N ASN A 182 -34.81 22.07 10.45
CA ASN A 182 -35.51 23.15 11.14
C ASN A 182 -36.79 23.59 10.41
N LEU A 183 -36.83 23.48 9.07
CA LEU A 183 -38.07 23.62 8.30
C LEU A 183 -39.11 22.57 8.69
N GLY A 184 -38.69 21.32 8.91
CA GLY A 184 -39.57 20.28 9.43
C GLY A 184 -40.18 20.65 10.79
N PHE A 185 -39.36 21.18 11.71
CA PHE A 185 -39.84 21.67 13.02
C PHE A 185 -40.83 22.82 12.89
N TYR A 186 -40.53 23.80 12.03
CA TYR A 186 -41.46 24.90 11.73
C TYR A 186 -42.76 24.41 11.11
N GLY A 187 -42.69 23.42 10.22
CA GLY A 187 -43.85 22.85 9.53
C GLY A 187 -44.91 22.30 10.49
N ASN A 188 -44.50 21.69 11.60
CA ASN A 188 -45.45 21.21 12.60
C ASN A 188 -46.16 22.36 13.34
N HIS A 189 -45.49 23.51 13.56
CA HIS A 189 -46.10 24.69 14.17
C HIS A 189 -47.24 25.27 13.31
N ILE A 190 -47.11 25.21 11.98
CA ILE A 190 -48.12 25.72 11.05
C ILE A 190 -49.08 24.63 10.55
N LYS A 191 -48.85 23.36 10.92
CA LYS A 191 -49.64 22.21 10.46
C LYS A 191 -51.12 22.36 10.76
N SER A 192 -51.50 22.90 11.92
CA SER A 192 -52.91 23.14 12.27
C SER A 192 -53.54 24.32 11.49
N LYS A 193 -52.72 25.24 10.96
CA LYS A 193 -53.17 26.49 10.32
C LYS A 193 -53.55 26.33 8.84
N LEU A 194 -53.17 25.23 8.18
CA LEU A 194 -53.39 25.01 6.75
C LEU A 194 -54.36 23.84 6.49
N SER A 195 -55.37 24.05 5.64
CA SER A 195 -56.29 22.98 5.22
C SER A 195 -55.65 22.04 4.17
N ILE A 196 -56.10 20.79 4.10
CA ILE A 196 -55.59 19.80 3.13
C ILE A 196 -55.73 20.33 1.70
N LYS A 197 -56.86 20.93 1.35
CA LYS A 197 -57.10 21.54 0.03
C LYS A 197 -56.02 22.58 -0.32
N LYS A 198 -55.71 23.50 0.59
CA LYS A 198 -54.66 24.52 0.38
C LYS A 198 -53.28 23.89 0.18
N VAL A 199 -52.96 22.83 0.92
CA VAL A 199 -51.67 22.12 0.78
C VAL A 199 -51.58 21.44 -0.59
N VAL A 200 -52.61 20.70 -1.01
CA VAL A 200 -52.65 20.02 -2.31
C VAL A 200 -52.56 21.02 -3.46
N THR A 201 -53.29 22.14 -3.40
CA THR A 201 -53.18 23.19 -4.42
C THR A 201 -51.75 23.73 -4.54
N ARG A 202 -51.06 23.96 -3.42
CA ARG A 202 -49.66 24.43 -3.44
C ARG A 202 -48.70 23.39 -4.02
N ILE A 203 -48.90 22.10 -3.75
CA ILE A 203 -48.11 21.01 -4.34
C ILE A 203 -48.27 21.00 -5.86
N ILE A 204 -49.51 21.03 -6.37
CA ILE A 204 -49.79 21.00 -7.81
C ILE A 204 -49.16 22.20 -8.51
N LEU A 205 -49.34 23.41 -7.96
CA LEU A 205 -48.75 24.63 -8.50
C LEU A 205 -47.22 24.54 -8.54
N LEU A 206 -46.58 24.19 -7.41
CA LEU A 206 -45.12 24.08 -7.33
C LEU A 206 -44.57 23.01 -8.26
N LEU A 207 -45.25 21.86 -8.40
CA LEU A 207 -44.84 20.78 -9.29
C LEU A 207 -44.89 21.22 -10.76
N LEU A 208 -46.00 21.83 -11.19
CA LEU A 208 -46.16 22.34 -12.56
C LEU A 208 -45.13 23.44 -12.85
N THR A 209 -44.96 24.41 -11.94
CA THR A 209 -43.97 25.47 -12.08
C THR A 209 -42.56 24.89 -12.18
N ASN A 210 -42.21 23.91 -11.34
CA ASN A 210 -40.90 23.28 -11.36
C ASN A 210 -40.65 22.55 -12.68
N ILE A 211 -41.59 21.73 -13.15
CA ILE A 211 -41.49 21.02 -14.44
C ILE A 211 -41.28 22.02 -15.59
N ILE A 212 -42.08 23.08 -15.65
CA ILE A 212 -41.97 24.09 -16.72
C ILE A 212 -40.60 24.77 -16.68
N VAL A 213 -40.21 25.28 -15.52
CA VAL A 213 -38.98 26.07 -15.37
C VAL A 213 -37.74 25.21 -15.59
N VAL A 214 -37.70 23.99 -15.04
CA VAL A 214 -36.59 23.04 -15.23
C VAL A 214 -36.47 22.59 -16.69
N SER A 215 -37.60 22.35 -17.38
CA SER A 215 -37.58 21.91 -18.77
C SER A 215 -37.08 22.98 -19.74
N LEU A 216 -37.40 24.25 -19.47
CA LEU A 216 -37.04 25.39 -20.31
C LEU A 216 -35.65 25.98 -20.00
N MET A 217 -35.09 25.69 -18.82
CA MET A 217 -33.83 26.31 -18.40
C MET A 217 -32.63 26.03 -19.33
N PRO A 218 -32.46 24.84 -19.93
CA PRO A 218 -31.41 24.61 -20.93
C PRO A 218 -31.54 25.52 -22.16
N GLU A 219 -32.77 25.73 -22.65
CA GLU A 219 -33.05 26.65 -23.76
C GLU A 219 -32.73 28.09 -23.39
N PHE A 220 -33.16 28.54 -22.20
CA PHE A 220 -32.85 29.89 -21.71
C PHE A 220 -31.34 30.10 -21.50
N SER A 221 -30.64 29.12 -20.95
CA SER A 221 -29.18 29.20 -20.78
C SER A 221 -28.50 29.40 -22.13
N LYS A 222 -28.88 28.59 -23.14
CA LYS A 222 -28.29 28.70 -24.47
C LYS A 222 -28.66 30.01 -25.16
N ALA A 223 -29.91 30.45 -25.05
CA ALA A 223 -30.39 31.68 -25.69
C ALA A 223 -29.76 32.95 -25.09
N VAL A 224 -29.52 32.98 -23.77
CA VAL A 224 -29.03 34.17 -23.06
C VAL A 224 -27.50 34.19 -22.93
N HIS A 225 -26.88 33.05 -22.66
CA HIS A 225 -25.44 32.95 -22.34
C HIS A 225 -24.61 32.25 -23.42
N ASN A 226 -25.25 31.74 -24.48
CA ASN A 226 -24.62 30.91 -25.53
C ASN A 226 -23.95 29.64 -24.99
N ASP A 227 -24.24 29.24 -23.76
CA ASP A 227 -23.70 28.05 -23.10
C ASP A 227 -24.77 27.38 -22.20
N LEU A 228 -24.42 26.27 -21.56
CA LEU A 228 -25.29 25.56 -20.60
C LEU A 228 -24.97 25.91 -19.14
N SER A 229 -24.25 27.01 -18.87
CA SER A 229 -23.76 27.36 -17.54
C SER A 229 -24.88 27.58 -16.52
N THR A 230 -26.07 27.97 -16.96
CA THR A 230 -27.24 28.23 -16.11
C THR A 230 -28.35 27.19 -16.25
N ALA A 231 -28.17 26.16 -17.10
CA ALA A 231 -29.16 25.12 -17.34
C ALA A 231 -29.59 24.39 -16.05
N GLY A 232 -28.67 24.29 -15.08
CA GLY A 232 -28.89 23.65 -13.78
C GLY A 232 -29.48 24.55 -12.68
N ARG A 233 -29.93 25.78 -13.01
CA ARG A 233 -30.33 26.79 -12.00
C ARG A 233 -31.45 26.34 -11.06
N PHE A 234 -32.34 25.47 -11.51
CA PHE A 234 -33.47 24.96 -10.72
C PHE A 234 -33.34 23.48 -10.33
N THR A 235 -32.27 22.82 -10.78
CA THR A 235 -31.90 21.42 -10.50
C THR A 235 -30.69 21.34 -9.58
N ASN A 236 -30.67 22.20 -8.55
CA ASN A 236 -29.73 22.13 -7.44
C ASN A 236 -30.50 21.95 -6.13
N SER A 237 -29.83 21.40 -5.11
CA SER A 237 -30.45 21.08 -3.83
C SER A 237 -30.96 22.32 -3.11
N ALA A 238 -30.39 23.51 -3.35
CA ALA A 238 -30.84 24.76 -2.76
C ALA A 238 -31.99 25.45 -3.52
N SER A 239 -32.60 24.78 -4.50
CA SER A 239 -33.73 25.30 -5.26
C SER A 239 -34.95 25.48 -4.36
N ALA A 240 -35.42 26.72 -4.23
CA ALA A 240 -36.59 27.08 -3.44
C ALA A 240 -37.84 26.32 -3.87
N LEU A 241 -37.97 26.06 -5.19
CA LEU A 241 -39.08 25.29 -5.74
C LEU A 241 -39.07 23.84 -5.23
N LEU A 242 -37.90 23.20 -5.20
CA LEU A 242 -37.75 21.82 -4.69
C LEU A 242 -37.97 21.75 -3.18
N ILE A 243 -37.36 22.66 -2.42
CA ILE A 243 -37.48 22.70 -0.95
C ILE A 243 -38.93 22.96 -0.53
N LEU A 244 -39.62 23.92 -1.17
CA LEU A 244 -41.02 24.21 -0.88
C LEU A 244 -41.93 23.04 -1.30
N LEU A 245 -41.68 22.42 -2.45
CA LEU A 245 -42.42 21.24 -2.89
C LEU A 245 -42.27 20.10 -1.87
N ALA A 246 -41.03 19.78 -1.46
CA ALA A 246 -40.73 18.81 -0.44
C ALA A 246 -41.44 19.14 0.88
N PHE A 247 -41.40 20.40 1.32
CA PHE A 247 -42.06 20.87 2.53
C PHE A 247 -43.57 20.60 2.52
N TYR A 248 -44.27 20.95 1.44
CA TYR A 248 -45.72 20.72 1.35
C TYR A 248 -46.09 19.24 1.19
N VAL A 249 -45.27 18.45 0.49
CA VAL A 249 -45.43 16.98 0.40
C VAL A 249 -45.33 16.36 1.79
N VAL A 250 -44.28 16.69 2.55
CA VAL A 250 -44.11 16.21 3.92
C VAL A 250 -45.26 16.69 4.82
N LEU A 251 -45.68 17.95 4.69
CA LEU A 251 -46.79 18.51 5.45
C LEU A 251 -48.11 17.77 5.18
N LEU A 252 -48.39 17.39 3.92
CA LEU A 252 -49.55 16.59 3.53
C LEU A 252 -49.51 15.21 4.19
N VAL A 253 -48.39 14.49 4.07
CA VAL A 253 -48.19 13.16 4.67
C VAL A 253 -48.31 13.22 6.20
N SER A 254 -47.80 14.29 6.82
CA SER A 254 -47.89 14.49 8.27
C SER A 254 -49.34 14.55 8.78
N LYS A 255 -50.29 15.00 7.94
CA LYS A 255 -51.72 15.12 8.27
C LYS A 255 -52.48 13.79 8.20
N ILE A 256 -51.91 12.77 7.56
CA ILE A 256 -52.50 11.43 7.46
C ILE A 256 -52.28 10.70 8.80
N LYS A 257 -53.36 10.38 9.53
CA LYS A 257 -53.30 9.76 10.86
C LYS A 257 -53.18 8.23 10.78
N VAL A 258 -52.02 7.71 10.35
CA VAL A 258 -51.69 6.28 10.47
C VAL A 258 -50.57 6.13 11.49
N ASN A 259 -50.92 5.78 12.72
CA ASN A 259 -50.00 5.77 13.85
C ASN A 259 -49.74 4.33 14.33
N VAL A 260 -48.46 3.91 14.33
CA VAL A 260 -48.02 2.58 14.78
C VAL A 260 -47.11 2.65 15.99
N LYS A 261 -46.80 1.50 16.60
CA LYS A 261 -45.87 1.41 17.74
C LYS A 261 -44.50 1.99 17.35
N ASN A 262 -43.92 2.82 18.21
CA ASN A 262 -42.62 3.48 17.99
C ASN A 262 -41.50 2.57 17.48
N GLY A 263 -41.41 1.33 17.95
CA GLY A 263 -40.32 0.41 17.55
C GLY A 263 -40.23 0.15 16.03
N TYR A 264 -41.37 0.11 15.33
CA TYR A 264 -41.38 -0.05 13.87
C TYR A 264 -40.93 1.22 13.15
N VAL A 265 -41.34 2.39 13.65
CA VAL A 265 -40.95 3.69 13.07
C VAL A 265 -39.46 3.93 13.24
N ASP A 266 -38.90 3.62 14.41
CA ASP A 266 -37.47 3.79 14.66
C ASP A 266 -36.64 2.86 13.75
N PHE A 267 -37.06 1.60 13.54
CA PHE A 267 -36.43 0.68 12.58
C PHE A 267 -36.39 1.26 11.16
N ILE A 268 -37.52 1.84 10.71
CA ILE A 268 -37.63 2.48 9.40
C ILE A 268 -36.68 3.67 9.28
N ILE A 269 -36.60 4.53 10.31
CA ILE A 269 -35.69 5.68 10.32
C ILE A 269 -34.22 5.22 10.22
N TYR A 270 -33.78 4.22 11.00
CA TYR A 270 -32.41 3.70 10.91
C TYR A 270 -32.11 3.05 9.56
N THR A 271 -33.11 2.42 8.94
CA THR A 271 -32.95 1.84 7.59
C THR A 271 -32.73 2.94 6.57
N ALA A 272 -33.59 3.96 6.57
CA ALA A 272 -33.48 5.11 5.67
C ALA A 272 -32.16 5.87 5.89
N TRP A 273 -31.77 6.07 7.15
CA TRP A 273 -30.49 6.70 7.49
C TRP A 273 -29.29 5.91 6.98
N ALA A 274 -29.28 4.58 7.12
CA ALA A 274 -28.20 3.75 6.59
C ALA A 274 -28.10 3.83 5.06
N LEU A 275 -29.24 3.86 4.36
CA LEU A 275 -29.26 4.07 2.91
C LEU A 275 -28.55 5.37 2.53
N LEU A 276 -28.79 6.46 3.26
CA LEU A 276 -28.10 7.74 3.01
C LEU A 276 -26.60 7.71 3.31
N VAL A 277 -26.19 7.05 4.39
CA VAL A 277 -24.75 6.93 4.73
C VAL A 277 -24.02 6.17 3.63
N ILE A 278 -24.64 5.10 3.14
CA ILE A 278 -24.11 4.25 2.08
C ILE A 278 -24.10 5.00 0.74
N SER A 279 -25.18 5.74 0.40
CA SER A 279 -25.29 6.49 -0.85
C SER A 279 -24.32 7.67 -0.96
N ASN A 280 -23.83 8.19 0.16
CA ASN A 280 -22.83 9.25 0.17
C ASN A 280 -21.40 8.72 0.35
N ASN A 281 -21.20 7.40 0.43
CA ASN A 281 -19.86 6.81 0.50
C ASN A 281 -19.23 6.82 -0.91
N GLN A 282 -18.36 7.80 -1.16
CA GLN A 282 -17.74 8.01 -2.47
C GLN A 282 -17.00 6.78 -3.00
N THR A 283 -16.25 6.07 -2.14
CA THR A 283 -15.49 4.88 -2.54
C THR A 283 -16.41 3.74 -2.98
N LEU A 284 -17.51 3.53 -2.25
CA LEU A 284 -18.52 2.55 -2.63
C LEU A 284 -19.19 2.93 -3.96
N LEU A 285 -19.51 4.21 -4.12
CA LEU A 285 -20.20 4.72 -5.29
C LEU A 285 -19.35 4.61 -6.56
N ASN A 286 -18.07 5.00 -6.49
CA ASN A 286 -17.12 4.83 -7.59
C ASN A 286 -16.99 3.37 -8.04
N LYS A 287 -17.04 2.40 -7.11
CA LYS A 287 -16.96 0.98 -7.44
C LYS A 287 -18.24 0.43 -8.08
N LEU A 288 -19.40 0.87 -7.59
CA LEU A 288 -20.68 0.56 -8.23
C LEU A 288 -20.70 1.10 -9.66
N ILE A 289 -20.18 2.31 -9.86
CA ILE A 289 -20.05 2.96 -11.17
C ILE A 289 -19.08 2.20 -12.07
N GLU A 290 -17.89 1.80 -11.60
CA GLU A 290 -16.90 1.05 -12.39
C GLU A 290 -17.47 -0.30 -12.85
N TYR A 291 -18.22 -0.99 -11.97
CA TYR A 291 -18.92 -2.23 -12.30
C TYR A 291 -19.99 -2.00 -13.38
N ASN A 292 -20.76 -0.91 -13.28
CA ASN A 292 -21.81 -0.59 -14.24
C ASN A 292 -21.25 -0.14 -15.60
N HIS A 293 -20.17 0.66 -15.62
CA HIS A 293 -19.48 1.08 -16.86
C HIS A 293 -18.96 -0.09 -17.69
N LYS A 294 -18.46 -1.15 -17.06
CA LYS A 294 -18.03 -2.39 -17.78
C LYS A 294 -19.18 -3.13 -18.45
N THR A 295 -20.45 -2.81 -18.15
CA THR A 295 -21.61 -3.62 -18.56
C THR A 295 -22.72 -2.85 -19.29
N ALA A 296 -22.58 -1.55 -19.50
CA ALA A 296 -23.56 -0.72 -20.18
C ALA A 296 -23.11 -0.35 -21.60
N GLN A 297 -23.91 -0.72 -22.61
CA GLN A 297 -23.65 -0.42 -24.03
C GLN A 297 -24.47 0.77 -24.57
N SER A 298 -25.44 1.30 -23.81
CA SER A 298 -26.23 2.48 -24.20
C SER A 298 -26.91 3.18 -23.02
N VAL A 299 -27.26 4.47 -23.19
CA VAL A 299 -27.83 5.33 -22.14
C VAL A 299 -29.29 4.99 -21.80
N THR A 300 -30.07 4.49 -22.77
CA THR A 300 -31.43 3.98 -22.52
C THR A 300 -31.44 2.70 -21.66
N ARG A 301 -30.36 1.90 -21.70
CA ARG A 301 -30.16 0.76 -20.79
C ARG A 301 -29.59 1.16 -19.41
N TRP A 302 -28.97 2.35 -19.31
CA TRP A 302 -28.63 2.97 -18.03
C TRP A 302 -29.91 3.37 -17.29
N ILE A 303 -30.80 4.14 -17.93
CA ILE A 303 -32.01 4.68 -17.30
C ILE A 303 -33.06 3.60 -16.95
N LEU A 304 -33.07 2.44 -17.63
CA LEU A 304 -34.13 1.44 -17.51
C LEU A 304 -33.59 0.03 -17.19
N ALA A 305 -34.06 -0.51 -16.06
CA ALA A 305 -34.02 -1.90 -15.57
C ALA A 305 -32.77 -2.43 -14.85
N LYS A 306 -31.55 -1.94 -15.09
CA LYS A 306 -30.35 -2.48 -14.40
C LYS A 306 -30.11 -1.84 -13.02
N ASP A 307 -30.16 -0.50 -12.94
CA ASP A 307 -29.99 0.27 -11.69
C ASP A 307 -30.97 -0.14 -10.60
N ILE A 308 -32.21 -0.48 -10.96
CA ILE A 308 -33.23 -0.92 -9.98
C ILE A 308 -32.80 -2.22 -9.31
N LYS A 309 -32.19 -3.17 -10.02
CA LYS A 309 -31.76 -4.45 -9.45
C LYS A 309 -30.56 -4.27 -8.51
N GLU A 310 -29.57 -3.45 -8.88
CA GLU A 310 -28.42 -3.15 -8.01
C GLU A 310 -28.85 -2.34 -6.78
N ILE A 311 -29.76 -1.37 -6.94
CA ILE A 311 -30.34 -0.59 -5.84
C ILE A 311 -31.17 -1.48 -4.92
N LEU A 312 -31.97 -2.41 -5.45
CA LEU A 312 -32.72 -3.38 -4.65
C LEU A 312 -31.79 -4.34 -3.88
N TRP A 313 -30.67 -4.75 -4.46
CA TRP A 313 -29.64 -5.53 -3.76
C TRP A 313 -28.96 -4.73 -2.65
N LEU A 314 -28.57 -3.48 -2.92
CA LEU A 314 -28.05 -2.56 -1.92
C LEU A 314 -29.05 -2.38 -0.78
N MET A 315 -30.33 -2.13 -1.10
CA MET A 315 -31.41 -2.03 -0.13
C MET A 315 -31.52 -3.28 0.75
N LEU A 316 -31.49 -4.47 0.15
CA LEU A 316 -31.57 -5.72 0.88
C LEU A 316 -30.40 -5.88 1.86
N ILE A 317 -29.17 -5.55 1.41
CA ILE A 317 -27.97 -5.56 2.26
C ILE A 317 -28.10 -4.56 3.41
N VAL A 318 -28.59 -3.35 3.14
CA VAL A 318 -28.81 -2.32 4.18
C VAL A 318 -29.83 -2.78 5.21
N ILE A 319 -30.95 -3.35 4.76
CA ILE A 319 -32.02 -3.85 5.64
C ILE A 319 -31.49 -4.98 6.53
N LEU A 320 -30.81 -5.97 5.95
CA LEU A 320 -30.21 -7.09 6.69
C LEU A 320 -29.16 -6.61 7.70
N SER A 321 -28.31 -5.65 7.29
CA SER A 321 -27.30 -5.04 8.17
C SER A 321 -27.95 -4.31 9.33
N ASN A 322 -29.04 -3.58 9.08
CA ASN A 322 -29.76 -2.85 10.13
C ASN A 322 -30.39 -3.79 11.17
N PHE A 323 -30.91 -4.96 10.76
CA PHE A 323 -31.40 -5.98 11.69
C PHE A 323 -30.30 -6.47 12.66
N VAL A 324 -29.09 -6.72 12.14
CA VAL A 324 -27.94 -7.13 12.95
C VAL A 324 -27.55 -6.02 13.93
N ILE A 325 -27.46 -4.78 13.44
CA ILE A 325 -27.04 -3.62 14.24
C ILE A 325 -28.00 -3.34 15.39
N LEU A 326 -29.30 -3.28 15.10
CA LEU A 326 -30.32 -3.04 16.10
C LEU A 326 -30.39 -4.19 17.12
N GLY A 327 -30.11 -5.43 16.68
CA GLY A 327 -29.91 -6.58 17.56
C GLY A 327 -28.77 -6.36 18.57
N ILE A 328 -27.58 -5.96 18.09
CA ILE A 328 -26.41 -5.70 18.95
C ILE A 328 -26.67 -4.55 19.92
N CYS A 329 -27.23 -3.43 19.45
CA CYS A 329 -27.55 -2.27 20.29
C CYS A 329 -28.54 -2.60 21.42
N LYS A 330 -29.48 -3.53 21.15
CA LYS A 330 -30.44 -4.01 22.15
C LYS A 330 -29.79 -4.95 23.16
N LEU A 331 -28.94 -5.88 22.71
CA LEU A 331 -28.21 -6.84 23.57
C LEU A 331 -27.23 -6.15 24.53
N THR A 332 -26.58 -5.08 24.09
CA THR A 332 -25.53 -4.37 24.85
C THR A 332 -26.06 -3.27 25.77
N GLY A 333 -27.36 -2.93 25.67
CA GLY A 333 -27.98 -1.84 26.44
C GLY A 333 -27.45 -0.44 26.12
N ILE A 334 -26.66 -0.28 25.06
CA ILE A 334 -26.01 0.99 24.68
C ILE A 334 -27.06 2.08 24.42
N SER A 335 -28.15 1.74 23.71
CA SER A 335 -29.21 2.68 23.38
C SER A 335 -29.90 3.27 24.63
N GLN A 336 -30.09 2.46 25.68
CA GLN A 336 -30.68 2.92 26.95
C GLN A 336 -29.71 3.84 27.71
N LYS A 337 -28.42 3.50 27.76
CA LYS A 337 -27.39 4.34 28.40
C LYS A 337 -27.29 5.71 27.74
N ILE A 338 -27.30 5.77 26.40
CA ILE A 338 -27.25 7.04 25.65
C ILE A 338 -28.47 7.90 25.99
N SER A 339 -29.68 7.34 25.93
CA SER A 339 -30.90 8.11 26.27
C SER A 339 -30.88 8.61 27.72
N SER A 340 -30.47 7.79 28.68
CA SER A 340 -30.44 8.21 30.09
C SER A 340 -29.46 9.34 30.40
N PHE A 341 -28.41 9.51 29.58
CA PHE A 341 -27.31 10.43 29.88
C PHE A 341 -27.43 11.77 29.12
N TYR A 342 -27.91 11.73 27.87
CA TYR A 342 -27.87 12.88 26.95
C TYR A 342 -29.22 13.58 26.74
N ASP A 343 -30.33 13.07 27.25
CA ASP A 343 -31.63 13.72 27.10
C ASP A 343 -31.82 14.87 28.12
N ILE A 344 -32.45 15.96 27.67
CA ILE A 344 -32.80 17.10 28.52
C ILE A 344 -34.12 16.76 29.21
N LYS A 345 -34.18 16.82 30.54
CA LYS A 345 -35.47 16.65 31.22
C LYS A 345 -36.36 17.86 30.93
N ALA A 346 -37.67 17.66 30.84
CA ALA A 346 -38.64 18.69 30.45
C ALA A 346 -38.53 20.00 31.29
N ASP A 347 -38.07 19.88 32.54
CA ASP A 347 -37.91 20.97 33.52
C ASP A 347 -36.46 21.49 33.67
N GLU A 348 -35.48 20.89 32.97
CA GLU A 348 -34.06 21.18 33.17
C GLU A 348 -33.61 22.48 32.47
N LYS A 349 -32.89 23.33 33.21
CA LYS A 349 -32.24 24.52 32.64
C LYS A 349 -31.02 24.11 31.81
N LEU A 350 -30.77 24.80 30.69
CA LEU A 350 -29.64 24.50 29.79
C LEU A 350 -28.28 24.52 30.51
N SER A 351 -28.11 25.39 31.51
CA SER A 351 -26.91 25.44 32.34
C SER A 351 -26.71 24.17 33.18
N GLN A 352 -27.77 23.57 33.70
CA GLN A 352 -27.72 22.32 34.47
C GLN A 352 -27.35 21.13 33.57
N PHE A 353 -27.84 21.13 32.33
CA PHE A 353 -27.46 20.14 31.32
C PHE A 353 -25.96 20.17 31.00
N PHE A 354 -25.40 21.36 30.70
CA PHE A 354 -23.96 21.51 30.46
C PHE A 354 -23.13 21.11 31.68
N TYR A 355 -23.59 21.46 32.89
CA TYR A 355 -22.96 21.03 34.13
C TYR A 355 -22.96 19.49 34.26
N ARG A 356 -24.06 18.81 33.92
CA ARG A 356 -24.15 17.35 33.94
C ARG A 356 -23.22 16.68 32.93
N ILE A 357 -23.16 17.18 31.69
CA ILE A 357 -22.27 16.62 30.65
C ILE A 357 -20.81 16.81 31.03
N THR A 358 -20.42 18.04 31.38
CA THR A 358 -19.02 18.34 31.74
C THR A 358 -18.57 17.52 32.95
N ASN A 359 -19.39 17.41 33.99
CA ASN A 359 -19.08 16.55 35.14
C ASN A 359 -19.12 15.07 34.80
N GLY A 360 -20.00 14.64 33.90
CA GLY A 360 -20.05 13.26 33.42
C GLY A 360 -18.76 12.88 32.67
N ILE A 361 -18.29 13.74 31.76
CA ILE A 361 -17.00 13.57 31.07
C ILE A 361 -15.84 13.58 32.08
N LYS A 362 -15.81 14.55 32.99
CA LYS A 362 -14.78 14.64 34.04
C LYS A 362 -14.75 13.41 34.92
N SER A 363 -15.92 12.89 35.30
CA SER A 363 -16.07 11.67 36.09
C SER A 363 -15.61 10.43 35.31
N TRP A 364 -15.95 10.34 34.02
CA TRP A 364 -15.51 9.26 33.14
C TRP A 364 -13.98 9.27 32.95
N LEU A 365 -13.40 10.44 32.69
CA LEU A 365 -11.94 10.63 32.60
C LEU A 365 -11.26 10.23 33.91
N LYS A 366 -11.80 10.65 35.06
CA LYS A 366 -11.29 10.28 36.39
C LYS A 366 -11.37 8.76 36.63
N ALA A 367 -12.47 8.13 36.22
CA ALA A 367 -12.67 6.68 36.35
C ALA A 367 -11.72 5.87 35.46
N HIS A 368 -11.36 6.37 34.27
CA HIS A 368 -10.53 5.67 33.29
C HIS A 368 -9.09 6.20 33.19
N ARG A 369 -8.68 7.12 34.06
CA ARG A 369 -7.38 7.81 34.01
C ARG A 369 -6.17 6.89 33.86
N VAL A 370 -6.21 5.71 34.50
CA VAL A 370 -5.09 4.75 34.48
C VAL A 370 -5.00 4.05 33.11
N TYR A 371 -6.13 3.68 32.53
CA TYR A 371 -6.17 3.10 31.18
C TYR A 371 -5.74 4.13 30.13
N LEU A 372 -6.22 5.37 30.24
CA LEU A 372 -5.81 6.46 29.35
C LEU A 372 -4.31 6.73 29.45
N ALA A 373 -3.75 6.81 30.66
CA ALA A 373 -2.31 6.97 30.87
C ALA A 373 -1.51 5.81 30.24
N THR A 374 -2.02 4.59 30.29
CA THR A 374 -1.37 3.42 29.69
C THR A 374 -1.42 3.44 28.16
N ILE A 375 -2.52 3.91 27.56
CA ILE A 375 -2.61 4.13 26.11
C ILE A 375 -1.62 5.22 25.68
N THR A 376 -1.57 6.34 26.40
CA THR A 376 -0.61 7.42 26.15
C THR A 376 0.83 6.93 26.31
N TRP A 377 1.10 6.09 27.30
CA TRP A 377 2.41 5.48 27.51
C TRP A 377 2.80 4.54 26.37
N GLY A 378 1.88 3.67 25.92
CA GLY A 378 2.11 2.82 24.75
C GLY A 378 2.37 3.63 23.47
N TYR A 379 1.65 4.73 23.28
CA TYR A 379 1.85 5.64 22.16
C TYR A 379 3.22 6.34 22.24
N PHE A 380 3.61 6.81 23.43
CA PHE A 380 4.95 7.35 23.66
C PHE A 380 6.05 6.32 23.36
N LEU A 381 5.90 5.08 23.84
CA LEU A 381 6.85 3.99 23.56
C LEU A 381 6.90 3.63 22.06
N ALA A 382 5.79 3.73 21.35
CA ALA A 382 5.76 3.56 19.90
C ALA A 382 6.55 4.68 19.21
N ILE A 383 6.31 5.96 19.53
CA ILE A 383 7.11 7.07 18.99
C ILE A 383 8.59 6.86 19.31
N PHE A 384 8.92 6.58 20.57
CA PHE A 384 10.28 6.34 21.01
C PHE A 384 10.95 5.22 20.19
N SER A 385 10.22 4.13 19.91
CA SER A 385 10.74 3.04 19.07
C SER A 385 11.13 3.48 17.67
N PHE A 386 10.36 4.38 17.02
CA PHE A 386 10.70 4.92 15.70
C PHE A 386 11.91 5.84 15.77
N LEU A 387 11.94 6.73 16.78
CA LEU A 387 13.05 7.66 16.96
C LEU A 387 14.38 6.90 17.12
N MET A 388 14.37 5.80 17.86
CA MET A 388 15.54 4.98 18.15
C MET A 388 16.02 4.12 16.98
N MET A 389 15.28 4.02 15.87
CA MET A 389 15.78 3.37 14.64
C MET A 389 16.72 4.26 13.82
N ASN A 390 16.92 5.49 14.25
CA ASN A 390 17.73 6.47 13.55
C ASN A 390 18.97 6.84 14.37
N THR A 391 20.11 6.94 13.70
CA THR A 391 21.37 7.38 14.32
C THR A 391 21.51 8.91 14.35
N LYS A 392 20.68 9.61 13.57
CA LYS A 392 20.68 11.06 13.38
C LYS A 392 19.27 11.62 13.62
N TRP A 393 19.18 12.92 13.87
CA TRP A 393 17.91 13.65 13.99
C TRP A 393 17.18 13.88 12.65
N THR A 394 17.72 13.34 11.57
CA THR A 394 17.15 13.38 10.22
C THR A 394 16.95 11.97 9.70
N VAL A 395 15.87 11.77 8.95
CA VAL A 395 15.55 10.52 8.27
C VAL A 395 15.50 10.77 6.76
N ALA A 396 16.18 9.92 6.00
CA ALA A 396 16.20 9.93 4.53
C ALA A 396 15.66 8.58 4.06
N PRO A 397 14.34 8.34 4.19
CA PRO A 397 13.75 7.05 3.84
C PRO A 397 13.82 6.79 2.33
N ASN A 398 14.00 7.85 1.54
CA ASN A 398 14.33 7.88 0.12
C ASN A 398 15.62 8.71 -0.07
N VAL A 399 16.39 8.43 -1.13
CA VAL A 399 17.73 9.00 -1.37
C VAL A 399 17.71 10.53 -1.51
N ASP A 400 16.58 11.11 -1.91
CA ASP A 400 16.46 12.52 -2.32
C ASP A 400 15.89 13.49 -1.27
N VAL A 401 15.16 13.00 -0.25
CA VAL A 401 14.44 13.88 0.68
C VAL A 401 14.77 13.53 2.12
N LYS A 402 15.31 14.53 2.83
CA LYS A 402 15.59 14.46 4.26
C LYS A 402 14.48 15.15 5.04
N TYR A 403 13.91 14.43 6.00
CA TYR A 403 12.94 14.97 6.93
C TYR A 403 13.55 15.09 8.33
N ASN A 404 13.03 16.02 9.12
CA ASN A 404 13.21 15.95 10.57
C ASN A 404 12.49 14.68 11.07
N ILE A 405 13.14 13.94 11.95
CA ILE A 405 12.61 12.64 12.41
C ILE A 405 11.25 12.76 13.13
N PHE A 406 11.02 13.84 13.88
CA PHE A 406 9.76 14.06 14.58
C PHE A 406 8.62 14.37 13.63
N THR A 407 8.86 15.27 12.65
CA THR A 407 7.84 15.60 11.65
C THR A 407 7.52 14.41 10.77
N TYR A 408 8.52 13.58 10.43
CA TYR A 408 8.31 12.35 9.69
C TYR A 408 7.50 11.33 10.49
N THR A 409 7.89 11.07 11.74
CA THR A 409 7.23 10.04 12.58
C THR A 409 5.80 10.42 12.93
N ILE A 410 5.57 11.67 13.37
CA ILE A 410 4.27 12.14 13.87
C ILE A 410 3.39 12.67 12.74
N GLY A 411 3.97 13.27 11.71
CA GLY A 411 3.21 13.85 10.59
C GLY A 411 2.97 12.86 9.46
N VAL A 412 4.00 12.13 9.03
CA VAL A 412 3.92 11.25 7.84
C VAL A 412 3.58 9.81 8.21
N ARG A 413 4.15 9.27 9.30
CA ARG A 413 4.03 7.85 9.69
C ARG A 413 3.10 7.61 10.88
N GLN A 414 2.20 8.54 11.18
CA GLN A 414 1.28 8.48 12.33
C GLN A 414 0.46 7.20 12.40
N ALA A 415 -0.03 6.72 11.26
CA ALA A 415 -0.79 5.49 11.17
C ALA A 415 0.02 4.27 11.65
N MET A 416 1.30 4.19 11.28
CA MET A 416 2.20 3.12 11.71
C MET A 416 2.59 3.23 13.19
N VAL A 417 2.69 4.45 13.73
CA VAL A 417 2.85 4.66 15.18
C VAL A 417 1.63 4.10 15.93
N LEU A 418 0.41 4.34 15.44
CA LEU A 418 -0.81 3.78 16.02
C LEU A 418 -0.85 2.25 15.92
N VAL A 419 -0.42 1.66 14.79
CA VAL A 419 -0.29 0.19 14.66
C VAL A 419 0.65 -0.38 15.71
N ASN A 420 1.85 0.21 15.88
CA ASN A 420 2.80 -0.25 16.89
C ASN A 420 2.27 -0.06 18.32
N THR A 421 1.49 1.01 18.56
CA THR A 421 0.77 1.22 19.82
C THR A 421 -0.25 0.11 20.08
N ILE A 422 -1.02 -0.28 19.07
CA ILE A 422 -1.99 -1.39 19.16
C ILE A 422 -1.27 -2.71 19.42
N ILE A 423 -0.15 -2.99 18.75
CA ILE A 423 0.67 -4.19 19.00
C ILE A 423 1.13 -4.22 20.47
N PHE A 424 1.65 -3.10 20.99
CA PHE A 424 2.02 -2.97 22.40
C PHE A 424 0.83 -3.25 23.34
N LEU A 425 -0.33 -2.64 23.07
CA LEU A 425 -1.53 -2.81 23.90
C LEU A 425 -2.10 -4.23 23.85
N LEU A 426 -2.06 -4.89 22.70
CA LEU A 426 -2.45 -6.30 22.56
C LEU A 426 -1.49 -7.21 23.34
N PHE A 427 -0.19 -6.96 23.27
CA PHE A 427 0.79 -7.71 24.05
C PHE A 427 0.60 -7.49 25.56
N LEU A 428 0.38 -6.25 26.01
CA LEU A 428 0.03 -5.93 27.40
C LEU A 428 -1.25 -6.66 27.81
N LYS A 429 -2.30 -6.61 26.98
CA LYS A 429 -3.58 -7.27 27.25
C LYS A 429 -3.42 -8.79 27.37
N PHE A 430 -2.52 -9.40 26.60
CA PHE A 430 -2.19 -10.82 26.70
C PHE A 430 -1.58 -11.15 28.06
N ILE A 431 -0.52 -10.42 28.48
CA ILE A 431 0.11 -10.60 29.80
C ILE A 431 -0.88 -10.33 30.94
N PHE A 432 -1.76 -9.34 30.79
CA PHE A 432 -2.80 -9.04 31.78
C PHE A 432 -3.85 -10.15 31.86
N SER A 433 -4.21 -10.77 30.75
CA SER A 433 -5.17 -11.89 30.75
C SER A 433 -4.54 -13.16 31.35
N LEU A 434 -3.22 -13.38 31.13
CA LEU A 434 -2.46 -14.46 31.77
C LEU A 434 -2.35 -14.28 33.28
N THR A 435 -1.91 -13.10 33.75
CA THR A 435 -1.55 -12.89 35.16
C THR A 435 -2.69 -12.35 36.02
N ASN A 436 -3.69 -11.72 35.40
CA ASN A 436 -4.76 -10.96 36.05
C ASN A 436 -4.24 -9.87 37.00
N ARG A 437 -3.02 -9.36 36.77
CA ARG A 437 -2.35 -8.31 37.52
C ARG A 437 -1.98 -7.15 36.59
N TYR A 438 -2.68 -6.04 36.71
CA TYR A 438 -2.61 -4.96 35.74
C TYR A 438 -1.24 -4.26 35.74
N TRP A 439 -0.77 -3.82 36.91
CA TRP A 439 0.48 -3.06 37.02
C TRP A 439 1.70 -3.93 36.71
N PHE A 440 1.66 -5.19 37.15
CA PHE A 440 2.65 -6.19 36.74
C PHE A 440 2.74 -6.27 35.21
N SER A 441 1.59 -6.42 34.54
CA SER A 441 1.55 -6.57 33.08
C SER A 441 2.04 -5.32 32.36
N THR A 442 1.61 -4.13 32.79
CA THR A 442 2.04 -2.86 32.21
C THR A 442 3.55 -2.67 32.35
N ILE A 443 4.13 -2.92 33.52
CA ILE A 443 5.57 -2.73 33.76
C ILE A 443 6.40 -3.76 32.98
N VAL A 444 6.02 -5.04 33.02
CA VAL A 444 6.74 -6.10 32.29
C VAL A 444 6.70 -5.87 30.79
N THR A 445 5.53 -5.54 30.23
CA THR A 445 5.41 -5.23 28.81
C THR A 445 6.21 -3.98 28.43
N SER A 446 6.25 -2.95 29.28
CA SER A 446 7.06 -1.75 29.05
C SER A 446 8.56 -2.05 29.06
N LEU A 447 9.03 -2.85 30.02
CA LEU A 447 10.43 -3.28 30.08
C LEU A 447 10.82 -4.08 28.84
N PHE A 448 9.99 -5.05 28.43
CA PHE A 448 10.21 -5.82 27.21
C PHE A 448 10.32 -4.91 25.99
N TRP A 449 9.43 -3.93 25.85
CA TRP A 449 9.45 -2.98 24.73
C TRP A 449 10.69 -2.09 24.73
N ILE A 450 11.12 -1.59 25.89
CA ILE A 450 12.33 -0.77 26.03
C ILE A 450 13.56 -1.60 25.66
N ILE A 451 13.69 -2.83 26.18
CA ILE A 451 14.78 -3.75 25.85
C ILE A 451 14.81 -4.02 24.35
N TRP A 452 13.65 -4.30 23.74
CA TRP A 452 13.50 -4.51 22.31
C TRP A 452 14.01 -3.32 21.49
N VAL A 453 13.66 -2.10 21.87
CA VAL A 453 14.08 -0.87 21.20
C VAL A 453 15.58 -0.61 21.37
N VAL A 454 16.10 -0.77 22.59
CA VAL A 454 17.53 -0.57 22.89
C VAL A 454 18.40 -1.59 22.13
N ALA A 455 18.00 -2.86 22.12
CA ALA A 455 18.71 -3.91 21.40
C ALA A 455 18.78 -3.61 19.89
N ASN A 456 17.68 -3.14 19.30
CA ASN A 456 17.67 -2.67 17.91
C ASN A 456 18.61 -1.47 17.72
N ARG A 457 18.58 -0.45 18.60
CA ARG A 457 19.45 0.73 18.49
C ARG A 457 20.94 0.37 18.52
N ILE A 458 21.33 -0.52 19.43
CA ILE A 458 22.70 -1.02 19.55
C ILE A 458 23.10 -1.75 18.27
N LYS A 459 22.26 -2.68 17.79
CA LYS A 459 22.54 -3.43 16.56
C LYS A 459 22.69 -2.50 15.36
N ILE A 460 21.78 -1.54 15.20
CA ILE A 460 21.84 -0.53 14.14
C ILE A 460 23.14 0.28 14.22
N GLY A 461 23.58 0.66 15.42
CA GLY A 461 24.85 1.39 15.60
C GLY A 461 26.09 0.59 15.18
N ILE A 462 26.03 -0.74 15.16
CA ILE A 462 27.16 -1.62 14.83
C ILE A 462 27.07 -2.11 13.37
N ARG A 463 25.86 -2.34 12.85
CA ARG A 463 25.62 -3.07 11.59
C ARG A 463 24.68 -2.38 10.60
N ASP A 464 24.15 -1.20 10.94
CA ASP A 464 23.13 -0.48 10.14
C ASP A 464 21.94 -1.38 9.72
N GLU A 465 21.53 -2.30 10.59
CA GLU A 465 20.44 -3.24 10.35
C GLU A 465 19.64 -3.49 11.65
N PRO A 466 18.29 -3.55 11.61
CA PRO A 466 17.45 -3.88 12.76
C PRO A 466 17.52 -5.38 13.09
N ILE A 467 16.92 -5.78 14.20
CA ILE A 467 16.81 -7.20 14.58
C ILE A 467 15.87 -7.93 13.62
N LEU A 468 16.30 -9.09 13.11
CA LEU A 468 15.53 -9.92 12.17
C LEU A 468 15.15 -11.28 12.81
N PRO A 469 14.07 -11.95 12.34
CA PRO A 469 13.60 -13.21 12.93
C PRO A 469 14.65 -14.34 12.97
N SER A 470 15.54 -14.39 11.98
CA SER A 470 16.61 -15.40 11.92
C SER A 470 17.58 -15.35 13.10
N GLU A 471 17.71 -14.19 13.74
CA GLU A 471 18.61 -13.97 14.86
C GLU A 471 18.07 -14.56 16.15
N LEU A 472 16.78 -14.90 16.22
CA LEU A 472 16.24 -15.69 17.35
C LEU A 472 16.92 -17.05 17.47
N SER A 473 17.51 -17.58 16.39
CA SER A 473 18.33 -18.80 16.46
C SER A 473 19.58 -18.62 17.35
N MET A 474 20.09 -17.38 17.51
CA MET A 474 21.21 -17.06 18.38
C MET A 474 20.87 -17.09 19.87
N ILE A 475 19.57 -17.09 20.24
CA ILE A 475 19.14 -17.30 21.63
C ILE A 475 19.64 -18.67 22.16
N LYS A 476 19.83 -19.65 21.27
CA LYS A 476 20.43 -20.94 21.66
C LYS A 476 21.89 -20.81 22.13
N ALA A 477 22.57 -19.72 21.77
CA ALA A 477 23.92 -19.36 22.21
C ALA A 477 23.92 -18.31 23.33
N TRP A 478 22.83 -18.17 24.10
CA TRP A 478 22.69 -17.13 25.13
C TRP A 478 23.83 -17.09 26.17
N ARG A 479 24.46 -18.22 26.51
CA ARG A 479 25.63 -18.24 27.40
C ARG A 479 26.82 -17.50 26.80
N SER A 480 27.07 -17.71 25.51
CA SER A 480 28.12 -16.99 24.76
C SER A 480 27.75 -15.52 24.60
N LEU A 481 26.46 -15.21 24.35
CA LEU A 481 25.99 -13.82 24.29
C LEU A 481 26.16 -13.10 25.63
N LEU A 482 25.83 -13.72 26.77
CA LEU A 482 26.06 -13.14 28.09
C LEU A 482 27.55 -12.92 28.39
N GLY A 483 28.41 -13.83 27.94
CA GLY A 483 29.87 -13.67 28.07
C GLY A 483 30.46 -12.56 27.19
N MET A 484 29.71 -12.07 26.19
CA MET A 484 30.10 -10.96 25.32
C MET A 484 29.54 -9.60 25.78
N VAL A 485 28.64 -9.59 26.77
CA VAL A 485 28.02 -8.38 27.31
C VAL A 485 28.83 -7.92 28.51
N ASP A 486 29.23 -6.65 28.51
CA ASP A 486 29.99 -6.06 29.61
C ASP A 486 29.26 -6.25 30.97
N GLY A 487 30.02 -6.58 32.02
CA GLY A 487 29.47 -6.86 33.35
C GLY A 487 28.61 -5.73 33.93
N TRP A 488 28.89 -4.47 33.58
CA TRP A 488 28.10 -3.32 34.04
C TRP A 488 26.68 -3.30 33.44
N ILE A 489 26.48 -3.81 32.21
CA ILE A 489 25.16 -3.94 31.60
C ILE A 489 24.33 -4.99 32.35
N LEU A 490 24.97 -6.09 32.76
CA LEU A 490 24.33 -7.14 33.58
C LEU A 490 23.92 -6.59 34.95
N LEU A 491 24.78 -5.80 35.60
CA LEU A 491 24.45 -5.12 36.86
C LEU A 491 23.28 -4.14 36.69
N LEU A 492 23.23 -3.40 35.59
CA LEU A 492 22.12 -2.49 35.27
C LEU A 492 20.80 -3.26 35.12
N VAL A 493 20.80 -4.40 34.41
CA VAL A 493 19.61 -5.25 34.27
C VAL A 493 19.13 -5.75 35.64
N VAL A 494 20.04 -6.23 36.50
CA VAL A 494 19.70 -6.67 37.86
C VAL A 494 19.13 -5.51 38.68
N ALA A 495 19.74 -4.33 38.63
CA ALA A 495 19.26 -3.14 39.34
C ALA A 495 17.84 -2.75 38.90
N VAL A 496 17.56 -2.76 37.59
CA VAL A 496 16.22 -2.49 37.04
C VAL A 496 15.20 -3.48 37.59
N ILE A 497 15.53 -4.78 37.64
CA ILE A 497 14.65 -5.82 38.19
C ILE A 497 14.39 -5.58 39.69
N VAL A 498 15.44 -5.33 40.48
CA VAL A 498 15.33 -5.10 41.93
C VAL A 498 14.48 -3.86 42.23
N ILE A 499 14.60 -2.80 41.44
CA ILE A 499 13.81 -1.56 41.59
C ILE A 499 12.36 -1.76 41.16
N THR A 500 12.08 -2.56 40.12
CA THR A 500 10.70 -2.73 39.62
C THR A 500 9.81 -3.57 40.52
N ILE A 501 10.37 -4.53 41.28
CA ILE A 501 9.61 -5.37 42.23
C ILE A 501 8.84 -4.54 43.29
N PRO A 502 9.49 -3.65 44.08
CA PRO A 502 8.79 -2.84 45.08
C PRO A 502 7.81 -1.84 44.44
N ILE A 503 8.11 -1.33 43.24
CA ILE A 503 7.20 -0.45 42.48
C ILE A 503 5.92 -1.21 42.11
N ILE A 504 6.04 -2.42 41.54
CA ILE A 504 4.89 -3.27 41.20
C ILE A 504 4.08 -3.56 42.47
N TYR A 505 4.73 -3.97 43.56
CA TYR A 505 4.06 -4.24 44.84
C TYR A 505 3.29 -3.02 45.35
N PHE A 506 3.92 -1.84 45.34
CA PHE A 506 3.29 -0.59 45.77
C PHE A 506 2.08 -0.22 44.90
N LEU A 507 2.19 -0.30 43.58
CA LEU A 507 1.10 0.04 42.65
C LEU A 507 -0.07 -0.95 42.76
N GLU A 508 0.21 -2.25 42.86
CA GLU A 508 -0.82 -3.30 43.08
C GLU A 508 -1.50 -3.18 44.45
N LYS A 509 -0.88 -2.54 45.44
CA LYS A 509 -1.50 -2.28 46.75
C LYS A 509 -2.28 -0.97 46.79
N LYS A 510 -1.71 0.13 46.29
CA LYS A 510 -2.26 1.50 46.40
C LYS A 510 -3.26 1.85 45.29
N TYR A 511 -3.08 1.33 44.08
CA TYR A 511 -3.88 1.68 42.90
C TYR A 511 -4.52 0.45 42.25
N ARG A 512 -5.22 -0.37 43.06
CA ARG A 512 -5.87 -1.59 42.60
C ARG A 512 -6.91 -1.31 41.51
N LEU A 513 -6.80 -2.04 40.40
CA LEU A 513 -7.79 -2.06 39.33
C LEU A 513 -8.62 -3.35 39.39
N PRO A 514 -9.86 -3.33 38.88
CA PRO A 514 -10.71 -4.50 38.87
C PRO A 514 -10.07 -5.65 38.05
N LYS A 515 -10.13 -6.85 38.63
CA LYS A 515 -9.71 -8.09 37.97
C LYS A 515 -10.63 -8.40 36.79
N GLN A 516 -10.09 -9.11 35.80
CA GLN A 516 -10.89 -9.61 34.70
C GLN A 516 -11.71 -10.83 35.13
N ASN A 517 -12.96 -10.88 34.69
CA ASN A 517 -13.78 -12.08 34.78
C ASN A 517 -13.18 -13.21 33.94
N TRP A 518 -13.35 -14.45 34.36
CA TRP A 518 -12.67 -15.60 33.75
C TRP A 518 -13.02 -15.78 32.26
N TYR A 519 -14.28 -15.57 31.87
CA TYR A 519 -14.70 -15.61 30.47
C TYR A 519 -13.92 -14.60 29.63
N SER A 520 -13.77 -13.36 30.09
CA SER A 520 -13.01 -12.33 29.38
C SER A 520 -11.54 -12.72 29.22
N ARG A 521 -10.93 -13.32 30.26
CA ARG A 521 -9.54 -13.80 30.20
C ARG A 521 -9.39 -14.85 29.11
N VAL A 522 -10.23 -15.88 29.12
CA VAL A 522 -10.21 -16.95 28.12
C VAL A 522 -10.42 -16.38 26.72
N THR A 523 -11.38 -15.48 26.54
CA THR A 523 -11.62 -14.80 25.25
C THR A 523 -10.37 -14.10 24.73
N TRP A 524 -9.70 -13.29 25.54
CA TRP A 524 -8.49 -12.57 25.10
C TRP A 524 -7.27 -13.48 24.91
N LEU A 525 -7.15 -14.56 25.69
CA LEU A 525 -6.11 -15.58 25.51
C LEU A 525 -6.26 -16.37 24.21
N ILE A 526 -7.46 -16.43 23.62
CA ILE A 526 -7.71 -17.04 22.32
C ILE A 526 -7.59 -16.01 21.20
N ILE A 527 -8.25 -14.85 21.33
CA ILE A 527 -8.31 -13.83 20.27
C ILE A 527 -6.93 -13.28 19.95
N ILE A 528 -6.09 -13.00 20.95
CA ILE A 528 -4.80 -12.33 20.70
C ILE A 528 -3.83 -13.22 19.90
N PRO A 529 -3.63 -14.51 20.23
CA PRO A 529 -2.88 -15.42 19.37
C PRO A 529 -3.45 -15.55 17.95
N VAL A 530 -4.78 -15.55 17.79
CA VAL A 530 -5.41 -15.55 16.45
C VAL A 530 -5.05 -14.28 15.68
N ILE A 531 -5.09 -13.10 16.31
CA ILE A 531 -4.66 -11.85 15.69
C ILE A 531 -3.17 -11.91 15.31
N PHE A 532 -2.28 -12.36 16.20
CA PHE A 532 -0.87 -12.49 15.87
C PHE A 532 -0.58 -13.56 14.82
N SER A 533 -1.42 -14.59 14.71
CA SER A 533 -1.30 -15.60 13.65
C SER A 533 -1.58 -15.03 12.26
N SER A 534 -2.31 -13.91 12.14
CA SER A 534 -2.53 -13.27 10.84
C SER A 534 -1.25 -12.72 10.22
N VAL A 535 -0.16 -12.61 10.99
CA VAL A 535 1.16 -12.19 10.50
C VAL A 535 1.67 -13.14 9.40
N THR A 536 1.30 -14.42 9.42
CA THR A 536 1.66 -15.43 8.40
C THR A 536 0.93 -15.25 7.06
N TYR A 537 0.27 -14.11 6.86
CA TYR A 537 -0.38 -13.74 5.61
C TYR A 537 -0.05 -12.30 5.22
N LEU A 538 0.83 -11.59 5.94
CA LEU A 538 1.18 -10.18 5.66
C LEU A 538 1.80 -9.98 4.28
N ASN A 539 2.53 -11.00 3.79
CA ASN A 539 3.24 -10.91 2.51
C ASN A 539 2.48 -11.59 1.36
N HIS A 540 1.25 -12.03 1.61
CA HIS A 540 0.41 -12.68 0.61
C HIS A 540 -0.52 -11.65 -0.04
N GLU A 541 -0.25 -11.24 -1.29
CA GLU A 541 -0.93 -10.12 -1.96
C GLU A 541 -2.47 -10.15 -1.93
N LYS A 542 -3.06 -11.35 -2.02
CA LYS A 542 -4.52 -11.55 -2.03
C LYS A 542 -5.14 -11.61 -0.63
N SER A 543 -4.32 -11.58 0.42
CA SER A 543 -4.81 -11.69 1.79
C SER A 543 -5.40 -10.36 2.26
N ILE A 544 -6.46 -10.43 3.06
CA ILE A 544 -7.10 -9.24 3.64
C ILE A 544 -6.11 -8.47 4.51
N ILE A 545 -5.22 -9.18 5.20
CA ILE A 545 -4.29 -8.53 6.13
C ILE A 545 -3.19 -7.78 5.38
N HIS A 546 -2.72 -8.27 4.22
CA HIS A 546 -1.80 -7.55 3.35
C HIS A 546 -2.43 -6.25 2.87
N ILE A 547 -3.66 -6.32 2.35
CA ILE A 547 -4.42 -5.18 1.84
C ILE A 547 -4.63 -4.11 2.92
N ILE A 548 -5.08 -4.52 4.12
CA ILE A 548 -5.28 -3.61 5.24
C ILE A 548 -3.94 -3.03 5.71
N SER A 549 -2.91 -3.86 5.85
CA SER A 549 -1.58 -3.43 6.32
C SER A 549 -0.96 -2.40 5.37
N GLY A 550 -0.99 -2.67 4.06
CA GLY A 550 -0.52 -1.74 3.02
C GLY A 550 -1.34 -0.45 3.00
N GLY A 551 -2.68 -0.53 3.04
CA GLY A 551 -3.54 0.66 3.03
C GLY A 551 -3.48 1.51 4.30
N ILE A 552 -2.99 0.97 5.43
CA ILE A 552 -2.65 1.72 6.65
C ILE A 552 -1.26 2.39 6.53
N GLY A 553 -0.40 1.93 5.62
CA GLY A 553 0.90 2.52 5.31
C GLY A 553 2.11 1.65 5.62
N ASN A 554 1.95 0.35 5.87
CA ASN A 554 3.07 -0.58 6.03
C ASN A 554 3.86 -0.67 4.71
N ASP A 555 5.17 -0.44 4.78
CA ASP A 555 6.10 -0.51 3.65
C ASP A 555 7.32 -1.34 4.06
N PRO A 556 7.26 -2.68 3.97
CA PRO A 556 8.29 -3.58 4.47
C PRO A 556 9.71 -3.29 3.96
N THR A 557 9.91 -2.62 2.81
CA THR A 557 11.24 -2.25 2.27
C THR A 557 12.29 -3.37 2.43
N PHE A 558 12.02 -4.60 1.94
CA PHE A 558 12.86 -5.78 2.21
C PHE A 558 14.33 -5.66 1.74
N TYR A 559 14.59 -4.79 0.76
CA TYR A 559 15.92 -4.48 0.25
C TYR A 559 16.76 -3.57 1.16
N ASN A 560 16.11 -2.83 2.07
CA ASN A 560 16.75 -1.98 3.07
C ASN A 560 16.00 -2.10 4.40
N GLN A 561 16.40 -3.09 5.19
CA GLN A 561 15.76 -3.43 6.46
C GLN A 561 15.77 -2.26 7.46
N LEU A 562 16.83 -1.44 7.46
CA LEU A 562 16.91 -0.24 8.30
C LEU A 562 15.86 0.79 7.89
N ALA A 563 15.75 1.09 6.60
CA ALA A 563 14.70 1.99 6.11
C ALA A 563 13.30 1.44 6.41
N GLY A 564 13.08 0.13 6.25
CA GLY A 564 11.83 -0.53 6.66
C GLY A 564 11.52 -0.35 8.15
N ALA A 565 12.50 -0.50 9.04
CA ALA A 565 12.33 -0.26 10.47
C ALA A 565 12.09 1.22 10.81
N GLN A 566 12.72 2.16 10.09
CA GLN A 566 12.50 3.60 10.25
C GLN A 566 11.11 4.03 9.75
N LYS A 567 10.59 3.38 8.71
CA LYS A 567 9.25 3.63 8.15
C LYS A 567 8.14 2.96 8.95
N ASN A 568 8.29 1.71 9.36
CA ASN A 568 7.21 0.91 9.94
C ASN A 568 7.29 0.78 11.46
N GLY A 569 8.43 1.14 12.05
CA GLY A 569 8.81 0.76 13.41
C GLY A 569 9.48 -0.62 13.44
N PRO A 570 10.37 -0.87 14.41
CA PRO A 570 11.14 -2.12 14.49
C PRO A 570 10.26 -3.35 14.65
N THR A 571 9.17 -3.24 15.40
CA THR A 571 8.28 -4.36 15.68
C THR A 571 7.51 -4.77 14.43
N GLN A 572 6.89 -3.82 13.72
CA GLN A 572 6.21 -4.14 12.47
C GLN A 572 7.19 -4.68 11.42
N GLN A 573 8.39 -4.09 11.31
CA GLN A 573 9.39 -4.56 10.36
C GLN A 573 9.84 -6.00 10.67
N PHE A 574 9.99 -6.34 11.95
CA PHE A 574 10.26 -7.71 12.36
C PHE A 574 9.13 -8.66 11.95
N LEU A 575 7.86 -8.27 12.17
CA LEU A 575 6.69 -9.07 11.77
C LEU A 575 6.63 -9.28 10.26
N ASN A 576 6.99 -8.28 9.46
CA ASN A 576 7.04 -8.38 7.99
C ASN A 576 8.04 -9.47 7.51
N ASN A 577 9.06 -9.80 8.31
CA ASN A 577 10.07 -10.80 7.97
C ASN A 577 9.75 -12.21 8.52
N ILE A 578 8.59 -12.44 9.16
CA ILE A 578 8.21 -13.76 9.69
C ILE A 578 7.66 -14.68 8.58
N ASP A 579 6.82 -14.13 7.72
CA ASP A 579 6.09 -14.86 6.68
C ASP A 579 6.89 -14.95 5.38
N VAL A 580 7.92 -15.79 5.39
CA VAL A 580 8.78 -16.03 4.23
C VAL A 580 8.74 -17.51 3.86
N GLU A 581 7.80 -17.88 2.99
CA GLU A 581 7.91 -19.14 2.24
C GLU A 581 9.02 -18.97 1.18
N VAL A 582 9.99 -19.87 1.12
CA VAL A 582 11.09 -19.77 0.15
C VAL A 582 10.64 -20.25 -1.23
N MET A 583 10.11 -21.47 -1.31
CA MET A 583 9.68 -22.13 -2.54
C MET A 583 8.71 -23.26 -2.20
N LYS A 584 7.67 -23.44 -3.01
CA LYS A 584 6.76 -24.58 -2.89
C LYS A 584 7.49 -25.90 -3.16
N LYS A 585 7.27 -26.90 -2.31
CA LYS A 585 7.87 -28.24 -2.47
C LYS A 585 7.49 -28.85 -3.82
N PRO A 586 8.46 -29.14 -4.73
CA PRO A 586 8.19 -29.84 -5.97
C PRO A 586 7.68 -31.27 -5.73
N SER A 587 6.82 -31.77 -6.63
CA SER A 587 6.36 -33.15 -6.58
C SER A 587 7.54 -34.12 -6.76
N GLY A 588 7.54 -35.21 -6.01
CA GLY A 588 8.60 -36.23 -6.09
C GLY A 588 9.94 -35.85 -5.42
N TYR A 589 10.02 -34.76 -4.64
CA TYR A 589 11.21 -34.45 -3.86
C TYR A 589 11.46 -35.50 -2.75
N SER A 590 12.52 -36.29 -2.93
CA SER A 590 13.03 -37.29 -1.97
C SER A 590 14.56 -37.36 -2.04
N LYS A 591 15.18 -38.03 -1.06
CA LYS A 591 16.64 -38.24 -1.04
C LYS A 591 17.10 -39.05 -2.25
N GLU A 592 16.36 -40.10 -2.58
CA GLU A 592 16.63 -41.01 -3.71
C GLU A 592 16.55 -40.26 -5.03
N ARG A 593 15.51 -39.41 -5.20
CA ARG A 593 15.36 -38.59 -6.40
C ARG A 593 16.50 -37.60 -6.57
N MET A 594 16.94 -36.95 -5.49
CA MET A 594 18.08 -36.03 -5.54
C MET A 594 19.40 -36.75 -5.86
N GLN A 595 19.59 -37.98 -5.37
CA GLN A 595 20.77 -38.77 -5.71
C GLN A 595 20.78 -39.16 -7.20
N GLN A 596 19.65 -39.64 -7.74
CA GLN A 596 19.51 -39.92 -9.18
C GLN A 596 19.80 -38.69 -10.04
N LEU A 597 19.29 -37.53 -9.62
CA LEU A 597 19.51 -36.26 -10.29
C LEU A 597 21.01 -35.90 -10.32
N LYS A 598 21.68 -36.04 -9.18
CA LYS A 598 23.12 -35.79 -9.06
C LYS A 598 23.94 -36.70 -9.95
N ASP A 599 23.64 -38.01 -9.97
CA ASP A 599 24.36 -38.99 -10.79
C ASP A 599 24.15 -38.75 -12.30
N LYS A 600 22.92 -38.35 -12.68
CA LYS A 600 22.62 -37.91 -14.06
C LYS A 600 23.53 -36.74 -14.46
N TYR A 601 23.58 -35.68 -13.67
CA TYR A 601 24.36 -34.48 -14.03
C TYR A 601 25.87 -34.63 -13.82
N LYS A 602 26.34 -35.60 -13.01
CA LYS A 602 27.75 -36.03 -13.01
C LYS A 602 28.16 -36.61 -14.37
N LYS A 603 27.30 -37.43 -15.00
CA LYS A 603 27.55 -37.97 -16.34
C LYS A 603 27.52 -36.86 -17.41
N VAL A 604 26.56 -35.94 -17.33
CA VAL A 604 26.49 -34.78 -18.23
C VAL A 604 27.74 -33.91 -18.07
N ALA A 605 28.18 -33.64 -16.84
CA ALA A 605 29.41 -32.89 -16.59
C ALA A 605 30.64 -33.59 -17.20
N ALA A 606 30.78 -34.91 -17.03
CA ALA A 606 31.86 -35.67 -17.62
C ALA A 606 31.88 -35.57 -19.16
N ASP A 607 30.70 -35.57 -19.79
CA ASP A 607 30.58 -35.43 -21.25
C ASP A 607 30.95 -34.01 -21.72
N ILE A 608 30.44 -32.97 -21.07
CA ILE A 608 30.81 -31.57 -21.34
C ILE A 608 32.33 -31.40 -21.20
N ASN A 609 32.91 -31.97 -20.15
CA ASN A 609 34.32 -31.81 -19.80
C ASN A 609 35.30 -32.49 -20.77
N LYS A 610 34.85 -33.42 -21.63
CA LYS A 610 35.69 -33.97 -22.71
C LYS A 610 36.21 -32.88 -23.64
N ASN A 611 35.45 -31.80 -23.80
CA ASN A 611 35.73 -30.68 -24.68
C ASN A 611 36.10 -29.39 -23.93
N ARG A 612 36.43 -29.48 -22.63
CA ARG A 612 36.84 -28.34 -21.78
C ARG A 612 38.29 -28.53 -21.31
N VAL A 613 39.14 -27.55 -21.58
CA VAL A 613 40.59 -27.66 -21.34
C VAL A 613 41.05 -26.93 -20.09
N ASN A 614 40.32 -25.91 -19.65
CA ASN A 614 40.70 -25.02 -18.54
C ASN A 614 40.04 -25.41 -17.22
N ASP A 615 40.51 -24.82 -16.12
CA ASP A 615 39.98 -24.98 -14.76
C ASP A 615 39.83 -23.60 -14.10
N PHE A 616 38.78 -23.39 -13.30
CA PHE A 616 38.52 -22.12 -12.62
C PHE A 616 39.63 -21.72 -11.65
N LYS A 617 40.36 -22.69 -11.09
CA LYS A 617 41.50 -22.43 -10.19
C LYS A 617 42.65 -21.68 -10.83
N ASP A 618 42.68 -21.62 -12.17
CA ASP A 618 43.73 -20.98 -12.96
C ASP A 618 43.22 -19.73 -13.71
N GLN A 619 42.00 -19.25 -13.41
CA GLN A 619 41.34 -18.15 -14.13
C GLN A 619 40.98 -17.00 -13.19
N VAL A 620 41.22 -15.75 -13.62
CA VAL A 620 40.64 -14.58 -12.95
C VAL A 620 39.34 -14.23 -13.66
N VAL A 621 38.22 -14.32 -12.96
CA VAL A 621 36.88 -14.04 -13.51
C VAL A 621 36.23 -12.91 -12.75
N ILE A 622 35.77 -11.90 -13.49
CA ILE A 622 35.08 -10.74 -12.94
C ILE A 622 33.62 -10.79 -13.38
N PHE A 623 32.69 -10.82 -12.43
CA PHE A 623 31.29 -10.52 -12.69
C PHE A 623 31.10 -9.03 -12.40
N ASN A 624 30.94 -8.23 -13.46
CA ASN A 624 30.64 -6.82 -13.37
C ASN A 624 29.14 -6.59 -13.54
N LEU A 625 28.46 -6.38 -12.43
CA LEU A 625 27.14 -5.77 -12.42
C LEU A 625 27.31 -4.26 -12.65
N SER A 626 26.94 -3.79 -13.84
CA SER A 626 26.95 -2.39 -14.22
C SER A 626 25.60 -1.76 -13.90
N GLU A 627 25.55 -0.95 -12.86
CA GLU A 627 24.32 -0.34 -12.35
C GLU A 627 23.50 0.32 -13.46
N SER A 628 22.24 -0.09 -13.56
CA SER A 628 21.22 0.39 -14.49
C SER A 628 21.61 0.35 -15.98
N PHE A 629 22.67 -0.36 -16.39
CA PHE A 629 23.21 -0.25 -17.75
C PHE A 629 22.27 -0.87 -18.80
N SER A 630 21.77 -0.04 -19.72
CA SER A 630 20.92 -0.48 -20.83
C SER A 630 20.95 0.53 -21.97
N ASP A 631 21.02 0.07 -23.23
CA ASP A 631 20.92 0.94 -24.41
C ASP A 631 19.54 1.63 -24.52
N PRO A 632 19.45 2.97 -24.37
CA PRO A 632 18.18 3.69 -24.45
C PRO A 632 17.52 3.60 -25.82
N ASN A 633 18.29 3.37 -26.90
CA ASN A 633 17.75 3.25 -28.26
C ASN A 633 16.93 1.97 -28.48
N ARG A 634 16.96 1.01 -27.54
CA ARG A 634 16.07 -0.16 -27.59
C ARG A 634 14.72 0.07 -26.93
N VAL A 635 14.54 1.19 -26.24
CA VAL A 635 13.27 1.52 -25.59
C VAL A 635 12.29 2.05 -26.64
N PRO A 636 11.10 1.45 -26.78
CA PRO A 636 10.12 1.90 -27.77
C PRO A 636 9.75 3.38 -27.63
N GLY A 637 9.84 4.12 -28.73
CA GLY A 637 9.57 5.56 -28.75
C GLY A 637 10.73 6.45 -28.31
N ILE A 638 11.88 5.87 -27.94
CA ILE A 638 13.10 6.61 -27.58
C ILE A 638 14.18 6.37 -28.64
N GLN A 639 14.64 7.44 -29.26
CA GLN A 639 15.81 7.44 -30.14
C GLN A 639 16.74 8.56 -29.70
N LEU A 640 18.03 8.31 -29.51
CA LEU A 640 18.97 9.36 -29.11
C LEU A 640 19.57 10.06 -30.33
N SER A 641 19.92 11.33 -30.17
CA SER A 641 20.62 12.12 -31.19
C SER A 641 22.05 11.63 -31.48
N ASN A 642 22.69 10.98 -30.51
CA ASN A 642 24.02 10.37 -30.61
C ASN A 642 24.06 9.03 -29.88
N ASP A 643 24.94 8.11 -30.30
CA ASP A 643 25.16 6.83 -29.61
C ASP A 643 26.00 7.02 -28.33
N PRO A 644 25.46 6.72 -27.13
CA PRO A 644 26.21 6.86 -25.88
C PRO A 644 27.15 5.69 -25.60
N ILE A 645 27.04 4.54 -26.29
CA ILE A 645 27.81 3.33 -25.96
C ILE A 645 28.55 2.72 -27.17
N PRO A 646 29.26 3.52 -27.98
CA PRO A 646 29.82 3.06 -29.25
C PRO A 646 30.87 1.95 -29.10
N TYR A 647 31.73 1.98 -28.07
CA TYR A 647 32.75 0.96 -27.87
C TYR A 647 32.14 -0.38 -27.45
N ILE A 648 31.24 -0.37 -26.47
CA ILE A 648 30.54 -1.58 -26.01
C ILE A 648 29.72 -2.16 -27.17
N ARG A 649 29.03 -1.33 -27.95
CA ARG A 649 28.28 -1.78 -29.14
C ARG A 649 29.20 -2.49 -30.14
N GLN A 650 30.40 -1.96 -30.38
CA GLN A 650 31.40 -2.59 -31.24
C GLN A 650 31.95 -3.90 -30.64
N LEU A 651 32.23 -3.92 -29.33
CA LEU A 651 32.78 -5.09 -28.64
C LEU A 651 31.80 -6.27 -28.66
N LYS A 652 30.50 -6.01 -28.47
CA LYS A 652 29.44 -7.02 -28.53
C LYS A 652 29.45 -7.81 -29.85
N GLN A 653 29.90 -7.20 -30.95
CA GLN A 653 29.99 -7.88 -32.25
C GLN A 653 31.17 -8.87 -32.35
N LYS A 654 32.12 -8.82 -31.41
CA LYS A 654 33.40 -9.57 -31.47
C LYS A 654 33.51 -10.63 -30.38
N THR A 655 32.53 -10.75 -29.51
CA THR A 655 32.59 -11.65 -28.34
C THR A 655 31.19 -12.15 -27.95
N THR A 656 31.10 -13.05 -26.98
CA THR A 656 29.81 -13.56 -26.50
C THR A 656 29.00 -12.39 -25.96
N SER A 657 27.81 -12.13 -26.52
CA SER A 657 26.99 -11.01 -26.09
C SER A 657 25.52 -11.18 -26.50
N GLY A 658 24.67 -10.35 -25.93
CA GLY A 658 23.25 -10.32 -26.25
C GLY A 658 22.48 -9.39 -25.33
N THR A 659 21.25 -9.79 -25.03
CA THR A 659 20.33 -9.12 -24.11
C THR A 659 20.06 -10.00 -22.89
N MET A 660 20.09 -9.42 -21.70
CA MET A 660 19.69 -10.11 -20.46
C MET A 660 18.28 -9.65 -20.07
N ILE A 661 17.40 -10.59 -19.78
CA ILE A 661 16.07 -10.31 -19.23
C ILE A 661 16.19 -10.14 -17.72
N SER A 662 16.18 -8.90 -17.28
CA SER A 662 16.14 -8.54 -15.86
C SER A 662 14.86 -9.02 -15.20
N ALA A 663 14.97 -9.40 -13.92
CA ALA A 663 13.81 -9.65 -13.07
C ALA A 663 13.23 -8.35 -12.46
N GLY A 664 13.87 -7.20 -12.70
CA GLY A 664 13.46 -5.90 -12.16
C GLY A 664 13.46 -4.77 -13.20
N TYR A 665 12.79 -3.67 -12.85
CA TYR A 665 12.71 -2.44 -13.64
C TYR A 665 12.83 -1.23 -12.72
N GLY A 666 13.90 -0.43 -12.87
CA GLY A 666 14.21 0.69 -11.97
C GLY A 666 14.77 0.28 -10.60
N GLY A 667 15.16 -0.99 -10.44
CA GLY A 667 15.73 -1.51 -9.21
C GLY A 667 15.84 -3.04 -9.21
N GLY A 668 16.31 -3.60 -8.09
CA GLY A 668 16.45 -5.06 -7.93
C GLY A 668 17.89 -5.57 -8.09
N THR A 669 18.91 -4.71 -8.06
CA THR A 669 20.33 -5.05 -8.19
C THR A 669 20.74 -6.38 -7.52
N ALA A 670 20.41 -6.56 -6.24
CA ALA A 670 20.78 -7.78 -5.49
C ALA A 670 20.06 -9.05 -5.96
N ASN A 671 18.92 -8.92 -6.62
CA ASN A 671 18.18 -10.03 -7.21
C ASN A 671 18.93 -10.57 -8.43
N MET A 672 19.36 -9.69 -9.33
CA MET A 672 20.18 -10.07 -10.48
C MET A 672 21.55 -10.58 -10.05
N GLU A 673 22.14 -9.97 -9.02
CA GLU A 673 23.37 -10.43 -8.38
C GLU A 673 23.22 -11.83 -7.76
N TYR A 674 22.12 -12.10 -7.04
CA TYR A 674 21.83 -13.42 -6.50
C TYR A 674 21.72 -14.46 -7.61
N MET A 675 20.95 -14.15 -8.65
CA MET A 675 20.76 -15.05 -9.80
C MET A 675 22.09 -15.29 -10.51
N SER A 676 22.92 -14.28 -10.76
CA SER A 676 24.20 -14.44 -11.44
C SER A 676 25.20 -15.25 -10.62
N LEU A 677 25.30 -15.00 -9.31
CA LEU A 677 26.24 -15.70 -8.44
C LEU A 677 25.81 -17.14 -8.14
N THR A 678 24.51 -17.41 -8.05
CA THR A 678 24.02 -18.74 -7.70
C THR A 678 23.64 -19.57 -8.92
N GLY A 679 23.24 -18.95 -10.03
CA GLY A 679 22.59 -19.63 -11.15
C GLY A 679 21.16 -20.08 -10.84
N LEU A 680 20.52 -19.55 -9.80
CA LEU A 680 19.15 -19.88 -9.40
C LEU A 680 18.17 -18.81 -9.86
N ASP A 681 16.98 -19.23 -10.30
CA ASP A 681 15.99 -18.36 -10.92
C ASP A 681 14.98 -17.81 -9.91
N LEU A 682 14.70 -16.50 -9.94
CA LEU A 682 13.78 -15.88 -8.98
C LEU A 682 12.33 -16.31 -9.14
N SER A 683 11.90 -16.63 -10.36
CA SER A 683 10.51 -17.01 -10.63
C SER A 683 10.13 -18.35 -10.03
N ASN A 684 11.11 -19.16 -9.65
CA ASN A 684 10.90 -20.39 -8.89
C ASN A 684 10.61 -20.14 -7.40
N PHE A 685 10.92 -18.96 -6.87
CA PHE A 685 10.64 -18.64 -5.46
C PHE A 685 9.19 -18.22 -5.23
N SER A 686 8.77 -18.31 -3.97
CA SER A 686 7.46 -17.83 -3.54
C SER A 686 7.32 -16.31 -3.77
N PRO A 687 6.10 -15.81 -4.02
CA PRO A 687 5.81 -14.37 -3.99
C PRO A 687 6.29 -13.67 -2.70
N THR A 688 6.37 -14.38 -1.58
CA THR A 688 6.81 -13.88 -0.27
C THR A 688 8.34 -13.68 -0.13
N LEU A 689 9.13 -14.07 -1.14
CA LEU A 689 10.61 -13.96 -1.13
C LEU A 689 11.14 -12.99 -2.21
N PRO A 690 10.73 -11.70 -2.23
CA PRO A 690 11.18 -10.74 -3.24
C PRO A 690 12.67 -10.39 -3.18
N THR A 691 13.37 -10.64 -2.06
CA THR A 691 14.81 -10.34 -1.93
C THR A 691 15.55 -11.50 -1.27
N PRO A 692 16.07 -12.48 -2.05
CA PRO A 692 16.74 -13.66 -1.49
C PRO A 692 17.94 -13.33 -0.60
N TYR A 693 18.67 -12.25 -0.89
CA TYR A 693 19.80 -11.82 -0.06
C TYR A 693 19.38 -11.63 1.40
N THR A 694 18.37 -10.80 1.65
CA THR A 694 17.96 -10.44 3.01
C THR A 694 17.10 -11.51 3.67
N GLN A 695 16.30 -12.25 2.88
CA GLN A 695 15.29 -13.18 3.40
C GLN A 695 15.67 -14.67 3.34
N LEU A 696 16.69 -15.05 2.57
CA LEU A 696 17.13 -16.45 2.42
C LEU A 696 18.61 -16.63 2.81
N VAL A 697 19.52 -15.91 2.17
CA VAL A 697 20.97 -16.17 2.27
C VAL A 697 21.49 -15.93 3.68
N THR A 698 21.08 -14.83 4.32
CA THR A 698 21.49 -14.49 5.70
C THR A 698 21.01 -15.51 6.73
N HIS A 699 20.01 -16.34 6.39
CA HIS A 699 19.37 -17.29 7.31
C HIS A 699 19.90 -18.73 7.14
N ARG A 700 20.86 -18.92 6.25
CA ARG A 700 21.32 -20.23 5.77
C ARG A 700 22.80 -20.43 6.03
N LYS A 701 23.18 -21.63 6.45
CA LYS A 701 24.60 -22.03 6.61
C LYS A 701 25.25 -22.52 5.32
N TYR A 702 24.46 -23.03 4.39
CA TYR A 702 24.92 -23.56 3.11
C TYR A 702 24.24 -22.79 1.99
N ASN A 703 25.05 -22.10 1.18
CA ASN A 703 24.65 -21.25 0.06
C ASN A 703 25.60 -21.52 -1.12
N PRO A 704 25.32 -22.51 -1.98
CA PRO A 704 26.15 -22.80 -3.13
C PRO A 704 26.11 -21.64 -4.13
N ASN A 705 27.28 -21.26 -4.64
CA ASN A 705 27.44 -20.15 -5.58
C ASN A 705 28.78 -20.30 -6.33
N ILE A 706 28.97 -19.49 -7.37
CA ILE A 706 30.14 -19.57 -8.25
C ILE A 706 31.46 -19.22 -7.56
N ALA A 707 31.46 -18.35 -6.54
CA ALA A 707 32.67 -17.95 -5.84
C ALA A 707 33.40 -19.15 -5.19
N GLN A 708 32.64 -20.18 -4.79
CA GLN A 708 33.18 -21.42 -4.22
C GLN A 708 33.90 -22.32 -5.23
N SER A 709 33.89 -21.97 -6.52
CA SER A 709 34.64 -22.67 -7.57
C SER A 709 36.07 -22.13 -7.73
N PHE A 710 36.42 -21.07 -6.99
CA PHE A 710 37.71 -20.40 -7.08
C PHE A 710 38.46 -20.51 -5.75
N PRO A 711 39.80 -20.56 -5.77
CA PRO A 711 40.63 -20.53 -4.56
C PRO A 711 40.41 -19.29 -3.69
N GLU A 712 40.11 -18.15 -4.33
CA GLU A 712 39.93 -16.86 -3.67
C GLU A 712 38.77 -16.10 -4.31
N ALA A 713 37.99 -15.40 -3.48
CA ALA A 713 36.84 -14.62 -3.91
C ALA A 713 36.78 -13.24 -3.23
N VAL A 714 36.63 -12.20 -4.05
CA VAL A 714 36.60 -10.81 -3.60
C VAL A 714 35.37 -10.09 -4.14
N ALA A 715 34.71 -9.31 -3.29
CA ALA A 715 33.65 -8.39 -3.70
C ALA A 715 34.15 -6.94 -3.65
N ILE A 716 33.78 -6.15 -4.64
CA ILE A 716 34.12 -4.72 -4.73
C ILE A 716 32.85 -3.95 -5.05
N HIS A 717 32.44 -3.08 -4.14
CA HIS A 717 31.32 -2.17 -4.32
C HIS A 717 31.70 -0.79 -3.76
N PRO A 718 32.04 0.20 -4.60
CA PRO A 718 32.52 1.52 -4.17
C PRO A 718 31.39 2.41 -3.60
N TYR A 719 30.52 1.83 -2.78
CA TYR A 719 29.41 2.46 -2.09
C TYR A 719 29.24 1.85 -0.69
N GLN A 720 28.09 2.05 -0.05
CA GLN A 720 27.79 1.51 1.28
C GLN A 720 27.51 0.00 1.21
N GLY A 721 28.23 -0.81 2.00
CA GLY A 721 28.14 -2.27 1.94
C GLY A 721 26.92 -2.90 2.62
N VAL A 722 26.12 -2.13 3.37
CA VAL A 722 25.01 -2.66 4.18
C VAL A 722 23.71 -2.85 3.39
N TYR A 723 23.56 -2.19 2.24
CA TYR A 723 22.40 -2.38 1.37
C TYR A 723 22.29 -3.83 0.93
N TYR A 724 21.05 -4.34 0.90
CA TYR A 724 20.73 -5.74 0.63
C TYR A 724 21.44 -6.75 1.57
N SER A 725 21.87 -6.31 2.75
CA SER A 725 22.63 -7.12 3.72
C SER A 725 23.93 -7.73 3.12
N ARG A 726 24.55 -7.08 2.13
CA ARG A 726 25.73 -7.60 1.40
C ARG A 726 26.90 -8.01 2.31
N THR A 727 27.12 -7.30 3.41
CA THR A 727 28.16 -7.66 4.40
C THR A 727 27.98 -9.07 4.96
N GLU A 728 26.76 -9.45 5.33
CA GLU A 728 26.45 -10.80 5.80
C GLU A 728 26.33 -11.78 4.64
N VAL A 729 25.73 -11.38 3.52
CA VAL A 729 25.56 -12.24 2.32
C VAL A 729 26.90 -12.71 1.78
N TYR A 730 27.87 -11.82 1.54
CA TYR A 730 29.17 -12.20 1.00
C TYR A 730 29.95 -13.11 1.97
N LYS A 731 29.84 -12.86 3.28
CA LYS A 731 30.36 -13.78 4.29
C LYS A 731 29.71 -15.18 4.20
N ARG A 732 28.39 -15.24 3.98
CA ARG A 732 27.63 -16.50 3.84
C ARG A 732 27.85 -17.21 2.50
N PHE A 733 28.23 -16.48 1.46
CA PHE A 733 28.66 -17.02 0.18
C PHE A 733 30.11 -17.51 0.19
N GLY A 734 30.92 -17.02 1.12
CA GLY A 734 32.31 -17.46 1.31
C GLY A 734 33.33 -16.54 0.64
N PHE A 735 33.02 -15.26 0.47
CA PHE A 735 34.00 -14.27 0.00
C PHE A 735 35.05 -14.00 1.07
N ASP A 736 36.32 -13.95 0.67
CA ASP A 736 37.46 -13.68 1.55
C ASP A 736 37.53 -12.20 1.94
N ARG A 737 37.20 -11.31 0.99
CA ARG A 737 37.27 -9.86 1.19
C ARG A 737 36.11 -9.15 0.52
N PHE A 738 35.64 -8.08 1.19
CA PHE A 738 34.64 -7.18 0.65
C PHE A 738 35.11 -5.72 0.78
N TYR A 739 35.39 -5.09 -0.34
CA TYR A 739 35.85 -3.71 -0.46
C TYR A 739 34.65 -2.80 -0.66
N TYR A 740 34.37 -1.96 0.34
CA TYR A 740 33.32 -0.94 0.29
C TYR A 740 33.68 0.29 1.12
N LEU A 741 32.89 1.37 1.01
CA LEU A 741 33.14 2.62 1.73
C LEU A 741 32.97 2.42 3.25
N GLY A 742 34.05 2.65 4.01
CA GLY A 742 34.06 2.46 5.47
C GLY A 742 34.45 1.05 5.93
N SER A 743 34.75 0.13 5.01
CA SER A 743 35.21 -1.21 5.33
C SER A 743 36.68 -1.26 5.76
N LYS A 744 37.09 -2.39 6.37
CA LYS A 744 38.51 -2.70 6.65
C LYS A 744 39.35 -2.74 5.35
N TYR A 745 38.76 -3.20 4.25
CA TYR A 745 39.40 -3.30 2.94
C TYR A 745 39.10 -2.05 2.10
N LYS A 746 39.94 -1.03 2.24
CA LYS A 746 39.66 0.32 1.73
C LYS A 746 39.53 0.37 0.20
N ILE A 747 38.48 1.06 -0.27
CA ILE A 747 38.39 1.59 -1.63
C ILE A 747 39.48 2.67 -1.80
N LYS A 748 40.46 2.42 -2.68
CA LYS A 748 41.67 3.23 -2.87
C LYS A 748 41.39 4.46 -3.75
N TYR A 749 40.83 4.25 -4.93
CA TYR A 749 40.42 5.34 -5.83
C TYR A 749 39.01 5.82 -5.47
N LYS A 750 38.72 7.13 -5.54
CA LYS A 750 37.42 7.72 -5.12
C LYS A 750 37.01 8.93 -5.96
N LYS A 751 37.12 8.85 -7.29
CA LYS A 751 36.75 9.94 -8.19
C LYS A 751 35.24 9.95 -8.42
N LYS A 752 34.67 11.15 -8.49
CA LYS A 752 33.29 11.43 -8.94
C LYS A 752 33.36 12.18 -10.27
N ILE A 753 32.26 12.18 -11.02
CA ILE A 753 32.15 12.93 -12.28
C ILE A 753 31.21 14.12 -12.02
N ASP A 754 31.68 15.31 -12.35
CA ASP A 754 30.91 16.56 -12.26
C ASP A 754 30.17 16.69 -10.92
N ARG A 755 28.83 16.79 -10.97
CA ARG A 755 27.95 16.98 -9.80
C ARG A 755 27.40 15.65 -9.25
N SER A 756 27.72 14.50 -9.85
CA SER A 756 27.21 13.20 -9.42
C SER A 756 27.67 12.90 -7.98
N PRO A 757 26.76 12.43 -7.10
CA PRO A 757 27.12 12.06 -5.73
C PRO A 757 27.87 10.71 -5.65
N TYR A 758 27.82 9.90 -6.71
CA TYR A 758 28.33 8.53 -6.74
C TYR A 758 29.78 8.46 -7.23
N LEU A 759 30.51 7.44 -6.77
CA LEU A 759 31.85 7.15 -7.30
C LEU A 759 31.72 6.61 -8.73
N SER A 760 32.63 7.04 -9.61
CA SER A 760 32.59 6.70 -11.04
C SER A 760 32.88 5.23 -11.32
N ASP A 761 32.46 4.76 -12.49
CA ASP A 761 32.79 3.41 -12.95
C ASP A 761 34.29 3.29 -13.25
N GLU A 762 34.95 4.36 -13.70
CA GLU A 762 36.43 4.46 -13.76
C GLU A 762 37.06 4.10 -12.38
N THR A 763 36.47 4.59 -11.30
CA THR A 763 36.92 4.28 -9.94
C THR A 763 36.71 2.81 -9.60
N ALA A 764 35.56 2.24 -9.95
CA ALA A 764 35.26 0.83 -9.74
C ALA A 764 36.28 -0.07 -10.47
N TYR A 765 36.51 0.19 -11.76
CA TYR A 765 37.46 -0.56 -12.59
C TYR A 765 38.91 -0.41 -12.13
N LYS A 766 39.35 0.77 -11.68
CA LYS A 766 40.72 0.94 -11.14
C LYS A 766 40.95 0.12 -9.88
N ASN A 767 39.97 0.07 -8.97
CA ASN A 767 40.08 -0.78 -7.77
C ASN A 767 40.07 -2.28 -8.14
N ALA A 768 39.25 -2.68 -9.11
CA ALA A 768 39.24 -4.06 -9.60
C ALA A 768 40.54 -4.43 -10.32
N LEU A 769 41.10 -3.55 -11.14
CA LEU A 769 42.37 -3.76 -11.82
C LEU A 769 43.53 -3.96 -10.85
N ASP A 770 43.57 -3.17 -9.76
CA ASP A 770 44.55 -3.35 -8.68
C ASP A 770 44.42 -4.74 -8.03
N GLN A 771 43.21 -5.28 -7.91
CA GLN A 771 42.97 -6.62 -7.39
C GLN A 771 43.41 -7.71 -8.39
N VAL A 772 43.01 -7.59 -9.67
CA VAL A 772 43.42 -8.50 -10.75
C VAL A 772 44.95 -8.57 -10.89
N LYS A 773 45.64 -7.44 -10.78
CA LYS A 773 47.11 -7.38 -10.85
C LYS A 773 47.75 -8.15 -9.68
N LYS A 774 47.14 -8.13 -8.49
CA LYS A 774 47.61 -8.83 -7.28
C LYS A 774 47.26 -10.31 -7.21
N ALA A 775 46.25 -10.77 -7.96
CA ALA A 775 45.83 -12.16 -7.97
C ALA A 775 46.97 -13.08 -8.47
N ASN A 776 47.40 -14.03 -7.64
CA ASN A 776 48.48 -14.97 -7.98
C ASN A 776 47.96 -16.32 -8.50
N ASN A 777 46.73 -16.69 -8.12
CA ASN A 777 46.02 -17.88 -8.57
C ASN A 777 44.68 -17.46 -9.21
N GLY A 778 43.84 -18.42 -9.58
CA GLY A 778 42.47 -18.13 -9.96
C GLY A 778 41.72 -17.40 -8.86
N GLU A 779 40.99 -16.36 -9.24
CA GLU A 779 40.28 -15.46 -8.33
C GLU A 779 38.93 -15.06 -8.94
N PHE A 780 37.88 -15.12 -8.13
CA PHE A 780 36.57 -14.59 -8.51
C PHE A 780 36.39 -13.17 -7.96
N ILE A 781 36.07 -12.22 -8.82
CA ILE A 781 35.81 -10.82 -8.44
C ILE A 781 34.36 -10.48 -8.76
N ASN A 782 33.55 -10.21 -7.73
CA ASN A 782 32.21 -9.64 -7.89
C ASN A 782 32.30 -8.11 -7.81
N LEU A 783 32.17 -7.43 -8.94
CA LEU A 783 32.26 -5.97 -9.07
C LEU A 783 30.85 -5.39 -9.28
N VAL A 784 30.41 -4.53 -8.35
CA VAL A 784 29.08 -3.91 -8.39
C VAL A 784 29.26 -2.40 -8.46
N THR A 785 28.94 -1.79 -9.62
CA THR A 785 29.13 -0.35 -9.84
C THR A 785 27.98 0.49 -9.25
N MET A 786 28.06 1.82 -9.33
CA MET A 786 27.07 2.74 -8.72
C MET A 786 26.86 4.05 -9.52
N GLN A 787 27.70 4.35 -10.52
CA GLN A 787 27.73 5.66 -11.17
C GLN A 787 26.38 6.06 -11.78
N ASN A 788 25.71 5.11 -12.44
CA ASN A 788 24.46 5.36 -13.16
C ASN A 788 23.23 5.02 -12.32
N HIS A 789 23.31 5.12 -10.99
CA HIS A 789 22.16 4.93 -10.11
C HIS A 789 21.28 6.20 -10.07
N PHE A 790 19.99 6.02 -9.79
CA PHE A 790 19.02 7.12 -9.63
C PHE A 790 19.44 8.14 -8.52
N PRO A 791 18.94 9.39 -8.53
CA PRO A 791 18.00 10.00 -9.50
C PRO A 791 18.66 10.42 -10.82
N TYR A 792 17.87 10.60 -11.88
CA TYR A 792 18.35 10.90 -13.23
C TYR A 792 17.99 12.32 -13.73
N ASP A 793 17.22 13.09 -12.96
CA ASP A 793 16.68 14.39 -13.33
C ASP A 793 17.43 15.56 -12.66
N ARG A 794 18.68 15.32 -12.25
CA ARG A 794 19.48 16.25 -11.44
C ARG A 794 20.55 17.02 -12.22
N ASN A 795 20.62 16.80 -13.54
CA ASN A 795 21.66 17.37 -14.41
C ASN A 795 23.07 17.11 -13.83
N TYR A 796 23.36 15.85 -13.45
CA TYR A 796 24.62 15.50 -12.81
C TYR A 796 25.81 15.75 -13.74
N TYR A 797 25.65 15.51 -15.03
CA TYR A 797 26.73 15.58 -16.00
C TYR A 797 26.67 16.87 -16.83
N ASN A 798 27.84 17.37 -17.20
CA ASN A 798 27.96 18.46 -18.17
C ASN A 798 27.68 17.95 -19.60
N ASN A 799 27.18 18.84 -20.47
CA ASN A 799 26.91 18.57 -21.89
C ASN A 799 25.96 17.38 -22.15
N SER A 800 24.95 17.22 -21.30
CA SER A 800 23.98 16.12 -21.40
C SER A 800 23.03 16.24 -22.60
N ASP A 801 22.91 17.44 -23.15
CA ASP A 801 22.20 17.77 -24.38
C ASP A 801 22.74 17.01 -25.61
N LYS A 802 24.00 16.54 -25.56
CA LYS A 802 24.59 15.68 -26.59
C LYS A 802 23.79 14.39 -26.81
N TYR A 803 23.10 13.86 -25.79
CA TYR A 803 22.34 12.61 -25.87
C TYR A 803 20.84 12.85 -25.73
N THR A 804 20.32 13.87 -26.41
CA THR A 804 18.90 14.22 -26.36
C THR A 804 18.03 13.15 -27.03
N PRO A 805 16.95 12.67 -26.38
CA PRO A 805 15.98 11.81 -27.04
C PRO A 805 15.14 12.61 -28.04
N VAL A 806 15.06 12.13 -29.28
CA VAL A 806 14.28 12.66 -30.39
C VAL A 806 13.03 11.81 -30.60
N GLY A 807 11.86 12.45 -30.65
CA GLY A 807 10.56 11.78 -30.77
C GLY A 807 9.38 12.63 -30.27
N GLU A 808 8.19 12.38 -30.81
CA GLU A 808 6.95 13.03 -30.38
C GLU A 808 6.42 12.40 -29.08
N GLY A 809 5.80 13.20 -28.20
CA GLY A 809 5.12 12.72 -26.99
C GLY A 809 6.02 12.40 -25.78
N ILE A 810 7.32 12.74 -25.81
CA ILE A 810 8.23 12.61 -24.67
C ILE A 810 8.10 13.85 -23.77
N ASP A 811 7.67 13.66 -22.53
CA ASP A 811 7.57 14.73 -21.53
C ASP A 811 8.94 15.23 -21.05
N ASP A 812 8.96 16.42 -20.44
CA ASP A 812 10.20 17.10 -20.04
C ASP A 812 10.99 16.33 -18.98
N TYR A 813 10.31 15.64 -18.05
CA TYR A 813 10.99 14.84 -17.04
C TYR A 813 11.71 13.67 -17.70
N THR A 814 11.01 12.89 -18.53
CA THR A 814 11.60 11.76 -19.27
C THR A 814 12.76 12.23 -20.15
N ARG A 815 12.60 13.37 -20.84
CA ARG A 815 13.66 13.95 -21.70
C ARG A 815 14.94 14.24 -20.92
N ASN A 816 14.84 14.97 -19.82
CA ASN A 816 15.98 15.34 -18.99
C ASN A 816 16.62 14.10 -18.33
N ALA A 817 15.78 13.18 -17.85
CA ALA A 817 16.25 11.94 -17.22
C ALA A 817 17.04 11.05 -18.20
N VAL A 818 16.55 10.90 -19.44
CA VAL A 818 17.22 10.12 -20.48
C VAL A 818 18.53 10.78 -20.92
N GLN A 819 18.59 12.12 -21.01
CA GLN A 819 19.82 12.86 -21.32
C GLN A 819 20.92 12.62 -20.27
N ASP A 820 20.61 12.81 -18.99
CA ASP A 820 21.59 12.65 -17.91
C ASP A 820 22.04 11.18 -17.80
N PHE A 821 21.10 10.23 -17.88
CA PHE A 821 21.40 8.80 -17.88
C PHE A 821 22.31 8.40 -19.05
N SER A 822 21.99 8.84 -20.28
CA SER A 822 22.77 8.51 -21.47
C SER A 822 24.18 9.10 -21.42
N THR A 823 24.35 10.26 -20.80
CA THR A 823 25.67 10.83 -20.53
C THR A 823 26.47 9.96 -19.56
N GLY A 824 25.85 9.45 -18.49
CA GLY A 824 26.46 8.47 -17.59
C GLY A 824 26.90 7.19 -18.29
N LEU A 825 26.10 6.69 -19.24
CA LEU A 825 26.47 5.54 -20.08
C LEU A 825 27.73 5.80 -20.91
N SER A 826 27.90 7.02 -21.44
CA SER A 826 29.10 7.39 -22.22
C SER A 826 30.40 7.36 -21.41
N TYR A 827 30.34 7.73 -20.14
CA TYR A 827 31.47 7.56 -19.23
C TYR A 827 31.73 6.10 -18.91
N THR A 828 30.67 5.29 -18.80
CA THR A 828 30.78 3.84 -18.58
C THR A 828 31.43 3.15 -19.79
N ASP A 829 31.02 3.51 -21.01
CA ASP A 829 31.60 3.02 -22.28
C ASP A 829 33.10 3.28 -22.35
N THR A 830 33.51 4.50 -22.00
CA THR A 830 34.93 4.89 -21.92
C THR A 830 35.68 4.10 -20.85
N ALA A 831 35.12 3.96 -19.65
CA ALA A 831 35.77 3.25 -18.55
C ALA A 831 35.95 1.75 -18.85
N VAL A 832 34.97 1.11 -19.54
CA VAL A 832 35.07 -0.27 -20.01
C VAL A 832 36.17 -0.42 -21.06
N LYS A 833 36.27 0.52 -22.02
CA LYS A 833 37.33 0.54 -23.02
C LYS A 833 38.71 0.58 -22.39
N ASP A 834 38.90 1.48 -21.43
CA ASP A 834 40.17 1.64 -20.73
C ASP A 834 40.50 0.40 -19.89
N PHE A 835 39.52 -0.18 -19.21
CA PHE A 835 39.71 -1.40 -18.41
C PHE A 835 40.09 -2.59 -19.29
N ILE A 836 39.42 -2.79 -20.42
CA ILE A 836 39.75 -3.87 -21.38
C ILE A 836 41.17 -3.69 -21.93
N SER A 837 41.54 -2.46 -22.30
CA SER A 837 42.89 -2.12 -22.76
C SER A 837 43.96 -2.48 -21.71
N GLU A 838 43.67 -2.29 -20.42
CA GLU A 838 44.59 -2.64 -19.33
C GLU A 838 44.68 -4.15 -19.07
N ILE A 839 43.57 -4.90 -19.06
CA ILE A 839 43.62 -6.36 -18.84
C ILE A 839 44.22 -7.11 -20.02
N ASP A 840 44.17 -6.56 -21.24
CA ASP A 840 44.80 -7.14 -22.42
C ASP A 840 46.34 -7.06 -22.39
N LYS A 841 46.91 -6.21 -21.54
CA LYS A 841 48.36 -6.10 -21.31
C LYS A 841 48.88 -7.11 -20.27
N LEU A 842 48.00 -7.88 -19.65
CA LEU A 842 48.37 -8.80 -18.59
C LEU A 842 48.69 -10.19 -19.14
N ASP A 843 49.82 -10.75 -18.71
CA ASP A 843 50.25 -12.12 -19.01
C ASP A 843 49.57 -13.15 -18.10
N LYS A 844 48.26 -13.01 -17.88
CA LYS A 844 47.43 -13.95 -17.11
C LYS A 844 46.00 -13.98 -17.66
N PRO A 845 45.27 -15.10 -17.50
CA PRO A 845 43.94 -15.21 -18.07
C PRO A 845 42.92 -14.42 -17.23
N VAL A 846 42.31 -13.41 -17.86
CA VAL A 846 41.27 -12.57 -17.24
C VAL A 846 40.02 -12.61 -18.11
N THR A 847 38.87 -12.91 -17.51
CA THR A 847 37.57 -12.86 -18.18
C THR A 847 36.60 -11.93 -17.44
N LEU A 848 36.01 -10.98 -18.18
CA LEU A 848 35.00 -10.05 -17.71
C LEU A 848 33.62 -10.48 -18.21
N VAL A 849 32.73 -10.82 -17.29
CA VAL A 849 31.29 -10.97 -17.52
C VAL A 849 30.64 -9.64 -17.16
N PHE A 850 30.32 -8.82 -18.15
CA PHE A 850 29.67 -7.53 -17.98
C PHE A 850 28.17 -7.68 -18.24
N TYR A 851 27.34 -7.14 -17.35
CA TYR A 851 25.90 -7.08 -17.55
C TYR A 851 25.29 -5.87 -16.85
N GLY A 852 24.29 -5.26 -17.48
CA GLY A 852 23.39 -4.34 -16.79
C GLY A 852 22.38 -5.10 -15.95
N ASP A 853 22.13 -4.67 -14.71
CA ASP A 853 21.18 -5.35 -13.83
C ASP A 853 19.73 -5.10 -14.21
N HIS A 854 19.32 -3.84 -14.40
CA HIS A 854 17.97 -3.47 -14.84
C HIS A 854 17.98 -2.20 -15.68
N LEU A 855 16.87 -1.88 -16.35
CA LEU A 855 16.69 -0.53 -16.93
C LEU A 855 16.45 0.50 -15.81
N PRO A 856 16.74 1.80 -16.04
CA PRO A 856 16.31 2.87 -15.15
C PRO A 856 14.79 3.05 -15.20
N GLY A 857 14.18 3.41 -14.07
CA GLY A 857 12.73 3.63 -13.93
C GLY A 857 12.23 4.96 -14.49
N ILE A 858 12.75 5.40 -15.64
CA ILE A 858 12.54 6.76 -16.18
C ILE A 858 11.59 6.82 -17.39
N TYR A 859 11.15 5.68 -17.91
CA TYR A 859 10.36 5.60 -19.15
C TYR A 859 8.84 5.60 -18.89
N GLY A 860 8.34 6.60 -18.17
CA GLY A 860 6.94 6.67 -17.70
C GLY A 860 5.88 6.69 -18.80
N GLY A 861 6.24 7.12 -20.02
CA GLY A 861 5.34 7.14 -21.18
C GLY A 861 5.25 5.83 -21.98
N VAL A 862 6.03 4.80 -21.62
CA VAL A 862 6.07 3.53 -22.36
C VAL A 862 5.15 2.50 -21.71
N ASP A 863 4.23 1.95 -22.49
CA ASP A 863 3.26 0.96 -22.00
C ASP A 863 3.95 -0.36 -21.59
N MET A 864 4.02 -0.61 -20.27
CA MET A 864 4.59 -1.82 -19.67
C MET A 864 3.85 -3.10 -20.05
N ILE A 865 2.53 -3.03 -20.29
CA ILE A 865 1.74 -4.20 -20.70
C ILE A 865 2.16 -4.63 -22.10
N LYS A 866 2.38 -3.66 -23.00
CA LYS A 866 2.79 -3.91 -24.38
C LYS A 866 4.28 -4.21 -24.53
N TYR A 867 5.13 -3.50 -23.80
CA TYR A 867 6.59 -3.48 -24.00
C TYR A 867 7.39 -4.01 -22.80
N GLY A 868 6.77 -4.81 -21.93
CA GLY A 868 7.41 -5.32 -20.71
C GLY A 868 8.76 -6.02 -20.96
N ILE A 869 8.87 -6.83 -22.03
CA ILE A 869 10.14 -7.51 -22.36
C ILE A 869 11.25 -6.50 -22.67
N GLN A 870 10.97 -5.51 -23.53
CA GLN A 870 11.92 -4.46 -23.90
C GLN A 870 12.33 -3.64 -22.67
N LEU A 871 11.38 -3.35 -21.78
CA LEU A 871 11.63 -2.61 -20.53
C LEU A 871 12.42 -3.42 -19.48
N HIS A 872 12.60 -4.72 -19.69
CA HIS A 872 13.43 -5.58 -18.82
C HIS A 872 14.67 -6.09 -19.54
N SER A 873 15.02 -5.54 -20.72
CA SER A 873 16.08 -6.05 -21.60
C SER A 873 17.38 -5.24 -21.51
N THR A 874 18.30 -5.64 -20.63
CA THR A 874 19.61 -4.99 -20.46
C THR A 874 20.68 -5.61 -21.37
N ASP A 875 21.84 -4.96 -21.47
CA ASP A 875 22.97 -5.46 -22.26
C ASP A 875 23.87 -6.39 -21.44
N TYR A 876 24.42 -7.43 -22.08
CA TYR A 876 25.54 -8.18 -21.53
C TYR A 876 26.60 -8.50 -22.59
N PHE A 877 27.84 -8.74 -22.14
CA PHE A 877 28.90 -9.38 -22.91
C PHE A 877 29.84 -10.16 -22.00
N ILE A 878 30.56 -11.14 -22.56
CA ILE A 878 31.61 -11.88 -21.87
C ILE A 878 32.89 -11.79 -22.68
N TYR A 879 33.89 -11.08 -22.15
CA TYR A 879 35.17 -10.83 -22.80
C TYR A 879 36.29 -11.56 -22.07
N SER A 880 37.04 -12.41 -22.77
CA SER A 880 38.31 -12.97 -22.27
C SER A 880 39.46 -12.19 -22.88
N ASN A 881 40.44 -11.77 -22.08
CA ASN A 881 41.59 -10.98 -22.54
C ASN A 881 42.47 -11.74 -23.55
N LYS A 882 43.39 -11.03 -24.20
CA LYS A 882 44.31 -11.60 -25.19
C LYS A 882 44.99 -12.89 -24.69
N TYR A 883 45.60 -12.85 -23.50
CA TYR A 883 46.27 -13.99 -22.91
C TYR A 883 45.33 -15.19 -22.72
N ALA A 884 44.13 -15.00 -22.16
CA ALA A 884 43.17 -16.08 -21.97
C ALA A 884 42.78 -16.77 -23.29
N ARG A 885 42.58 -16.00 -24.38
CA ARG A 885 42.25 -16.55 -25.70
C ARG A 885 43.39 -17.37 -26.30
N GLU A 886 44.62 -16.92 -26.12
CA GLU A 886 45.83 -17.65 -26.52
C GLU A 886 46.02 -18.95 -25.70
N HIS A 887 45.45 -18.99 -24.48
CA HIS A 887 45.53 -20.11 -23.54
C HIS A 887 44.18 -20.85 -23.39
N GLY A 888 43.47 -21.03 -24.50
CA GLY A 888 42.36 -21.99 -24.60
C GLY A 888 40.97 -21.44 -24.28
N ALA A 889 40.82 -20.16 -23.87
CA ALA A 889 39.50 -19.52 -23.83
C ALA A 889 38.94 -19.35 -25.26
N ARG A 890 37.64 -19.55 -25.41
CA ARG A 890 36.98 -19.53 -26.72
C ARG A 890 36.65 -18.10 -27.12
N ASN A 891 36.86 -17.77 -28.40
CA ASN A 891 36.38 -16.52 -28.97
C ASN A 891 35.02 -16.74 -29.66
N LEU A 892 33.97 -16.92 -28.86
CA LEU A 892 32.63 -17.16 -29.37
C LEU A 892 31.99 -15.83 -29.82
N VAL A 893 31.33 -15.83 -30.98
CA VAL A 893 30.50 -14.71 -31.47
C VAL A 893 29.02 -15.11 -31.45
N SER A 894 28.65 -16.02 -30.54
CA SER A 894 27.29 -16.55 -30.46
C SER A 894 26.33 -15.48 -29.96
N LYS A 895 25.29 -15.20 -30.76
CA LYS A 895 24.17 -14.34 -30.38
C LYS A 895 23.11 -15.18 -29.66
N THR A 896 23.36 -15.54 -28.41
CA THR A 896 22.24 -15.93 -27.54
C THR A 896 21.42 -14.65 -27.32
N GLU A 897 20.36 -14.47 -28.12
CA GLU A 897 19.65 -13.19 -28.22
C GLU A 897 19.12 -12.73 -26.86
N TYR A 898 18.54 -13.65 -26.08
CA TYR A 898 18.06 -13.42 -24.73
C TYR A 898 18.63 -14.44 -23.75
N VAL A 899 19.01 -13.98 -22.57
CA VAL A 899 19.47 -14.81 -21.45
C VAL A 899 18.88 -14.31 -20.14
N GLY A 900 18.81 -15.16 -19.12
CA GLY A 900 18.51 -14.75 -17.74
C GLY A 900 19.80 -14.44 -16.98
N PRO A 901 19.75 -13.66 -15.87
CA PRO A 901 20.91 -13.43 -15.02
C PRO A 901 21.53 -14.73 -14.49
N ASN A 902 20.70 -15.77 -14.28
CA ASN A 902 21.11 -17.11 -13.84
C ASN A 902 21.95 -17.89 -14.87
N ASP A 903 22.04 -17.43 -16.12
CA ASP A 903 22.74 -18.13 -17.18
C ASP A 903 24.25 -17.82 -17.21
N PHE A 904 24.70 -16.78 -16.49
CA PHE A 904 26.09 -16.30 -16.60
C PHE A 904 27.14 -17.29 -16.13
N ILE A 905 26.83 -18.18 -15.18
CA ILE A 905 27.76 -19.26 -14.78
C ILE A 905 28.03 -20.18 -15.96
N ALA A 906 26.99 -20.61 -16.68
CA ALA A 906 27.11 -21.51 -17.81
C ALA A 906 27.83 -20.84 -18.99
N LEU A 907 27.45 -19.61 -19.32
CA LEU A 907 28.06 -18.84 -20.40
C LEU A 907 29.53 -18.53 -20.12
N MET A 908 29.88 -18.12 -18.89
CA MET A 908 31.25 -17.87 -18.49
C MET A 908 32.10 -19.13 -18.54
N ALA A 909 31.59 -20.26 -18.06
CA ALA A 909 32.29 -21.55 -18.15
C ALA A 909 32.58 -21.91 -19.62
N LYS A 910 31.60 -21.71 -20.50
CA LYS A 910 31.72 -21.97 -21.94
C LYS A 910 32.75 -21.06 -22.61
N GLN A 911 32.74 -19.76 -22.29
CA GLN A 911 33.70 -18.79 -22.79
C GLN A 911 35.13 -19.10 -22.33
N THR A 912 35.33 -19.31 -21.03
CA THR A 912 36.65 -19.64 -20.45
C THR A 912 37.14 -21.03 -20.82
N ASN A 913 36.29 -21.85 -21.46
CA ASN A 913 36.53 -23.25 -21.78
C ASN A 913 36.85 -24.09 -20.53
N SER A 914 36.31 -23.69 -19.38
CA SER A 914 36.57 -24.31 -18.08
C SER A 914 35.71 -25.56 -17.86
N LYS A 915 36.27 -26.55 -17.15
CA LYS A 915 35.53 -27.74 -16.73
C LYS A 915 34.41 -27.38 -15.75
N VAL A 916 33.30 -28.11 -15.83
CA VAL A 916 32.11 -27.91 -15.02
C VAL A 916 31.88 -29.09 -14.08
N ASN A 917 31.35 -28.82 -12.89
CA ASN A 917 30.83 -29.86 -11.98
C ASN A 917 29.36 -30.20 -12.31
N ALA A 918 28.76 -31.13 -11.57
CA ALA A 918 27.37 -31.54 -11.80
C ALA A 918 26.35 -30.39 -11.65
N TYR A 919 26.60 -29.44 -10.75
CA TYR A 919 25.74 -28.27 -10.55
C TYR A 919 25.76 -27.37 -11.80
N GLN A 920 26.97 -26.99 -12.22
CA GLN A 920 27.21 -26.16 -13.41
C GLN A 920 26.79 -26.85 -14.71
N ALA A 921 26.84 -28.19 -14.77
CA ALA A 921 26.34 -28.96 -15.90
C ALA A 921 24.81 -28.89 -16.04
N LEU A 922 24.06 -28.94 -14.92
CA LEU A 922 22.61 -28.69 -14.97
C LEU A 922 22.33 -27.24 -15.43
N LEU A 923 23.05 -26.26 -14.90
CA LEU A 923 22.90 -24.87 -15.32
C LEU A 923 23.22 -24.68 -16.82
N THR A 924 24.21 -25.40 -17.34
CA THR A 924 24.54 -25.41 -18.78
C THR A 924 23.39 -25.97 -19.61
N GLU A 925 22.80 -27.08 -19.19
CA GLU A 925 21.63 -27.65 -19.88
C GLU A 925 20.43 -26.70 -19.83
N VAL A 926 20.18 -26.06 -18.69
CA VAL A 926 19.12 -25.04 -18.51
C VAL A 926 19.32 -23.91 -19.52
N GLN A 927 20.51 -23.32 -19.56
CA GLN A 927 20.84 -22.21 -20.45
C GLN A 927 20.73 -22.60 -21.93
N GLU A 928 21.19 -23.79 -22.32
CA GLU A 928 21.23 -24.20 -23.73
C GLU A 928 19.89 -24.73 -24.27
N LYS A 929 19.01 -25.25 -23.41
CA LYS A 929 17.81 -26.01 -23.85
C LYS A 929 16.48 -25.43 -23.40
N LEU A 930 16.44 -24.59 -22.37
CA LEU A 930 15.21 -23.92 -21.95
C LEU A 930 15.12 -22.51 -22.54
N PRO A 931 13.90 -22.04 -22.88
CA PRO A 931 13.68 -20.59 -23.00
C PRO A 931 13.97 -19.92 -21.65
N VAL A 932 14.32 -18.63 -21.70
CA VAL A 932 14.66 -17.83 -20.52
C VAL A 932 13.47 -17.78 -19.58
N ALA A 933 13.64 -18.26 -18.35
CA ALA A 933 12.65 -18.08 -17.30
C ALA A 933 12.81 -16.68 -16.69
N THR A 934 11.69 -16.02 -16.40
CA THR A 934 11.71 -14.72 -15.73
C THR A 934 10.40 -14.50 -14.96
N LEU A 935 10.38 -13.46 -14.13
CA LEU A 935 9.16 -12.90 -13.55
C LEU A 935 8.32 -12.25 -14.66
N ASN A 936 7.01 -12.13 -14.45
CA ASN A 936 6.12 -11.46 -15.39
C ASN A 936 6.54 -10.01 -15.61
N THR A 937 7.10 -9.72 -16.79
CA THR A 937 7.66 -8.40 -17.14
C THR A 937 6.59 -7.35 -17.39
N GLN A 938 5.32 -7.74 -17.54
CA GLN A 938 4.18 -6.83 -17.73
C GLN A 938 3.59 -6.30 -16.41
N LYS A 939 3.94 -6.91 -15.28
CA LYS A 939 3.45 -6.60 -13.93
C LYS A 939 4.56 -6.38 -12.92
N SER A 940 5.80 -6.76 -13.24
CA SER A 940 6.90 -6.73 -12.29
C SER A 940 7.12 -5.31 -11.79
N THR A 941 7.05 -5.17 -10.47
CA THR A 941 7.45 -3.98 -9.72
C THR A 941 8.52 -4.43 -8.73
N VAL A 942 9.53 -3.59 -8.54
CA VAL A 942 10.78 -3.99 -7.87
C VAL A 942 10.56 -4.41 -6.42
N ASN A 943 11.21 -5.52 -6.02
CA ASN A 943 11.41 -5.97 -4.62
C ASN A 943 10.15 -6.02 -3.74
N SER A 944 8.95 -6.08 -4.34
CA SER A 944 7.68 -6.10 -3.62
C SER A 944 7.18 -7.52 -3.43
N TYR A 945 7.16 -8.31 -4.50
CA TYR A 945 6.80 -9.73 -4.50
C TYR A 945 7.32 -10.39 -5.79
N ASN A 946 7.48 -11.72 -5.79
CA ASN A 946 7.73 -12.48 -7.02
C ASN A 946 6.41 -12.81 -7.72
N THR A 947 6.30 -12.49 -9.00
CA THR A 947 5.19 -12.91 -9.87
C THR A 947 5.38 -14.35 -10.36
N HIS A 948 4.41 -14.89 -11.11
CA HIS A 948 4.56 -16.23 -11.70
C HIS A 948 5.64 -16.28 -12.79
N THR A 949 6.23 -17.46 -12.99
CA THR A 949 7.18 -17.72 -14.07
C THR A 949 6.57 -17.50 -15.45
N GLU A 950 7.26 -16.71 -16.26
CA GLU A 950 7.10 -16.63 -17.70
C GLU A 950 8.34 -17.17 -18.40
N PHE A 951 8.16 -17.66 -19.62
CA PHE A 951 9.26 -18.14 -20.45
C PHE A 951 9.37 -17.25 -21.69
N VAL A 952 10.58 -16.85 -22.04
CA VAL A 952 10.86 -16.00 -23.19
C VAL A 952 11.75 -16.78 -24.14
N ASP A 953 11.28 -16.95 -25.38
CA ASP A 953 12.07 -17.61 -26.41
C ASP A 953 13.17 -16.70 -26.97
N ASN A 954 14.01 -17.24 -27.84
CA ASN A 954 15.11 -16.49 -28.44
C ASN A 954 14.64 -15.30 -29.30
N ASN A 955 13.37 -15.24 -29.71
CA ASN A 955 12.82 -14.10 -30.47
C ASN A 955 12.23 -13.01 -29.54
N GLY A 956 12.39 -13.13 -28.22
CA GLY A 956 11.81 -12.20 -27.25
C GLY A 956 10.30 -12.37 -27.06
N LYS A 957 9.73 -13.52 -27.45
CA LYS A 957 8.29 -13.79 -27.31
C LYS A 957 7.99 -14.60 -26.05
N ILE A 958 6.98 -14.17 -25.31
CA ILE A 958 6.46 -14.92 -24.16
C ILE A 958 5.80 -16.22 -24.64
N VAL A 959 6.30 -17.35 -24.16
CA VAL A 959 5.79 -18.69 -24.43
C VAL A 959 5.24 -19.33 -23.15
N LYS A 960 4.20 -20.15 -23.29
CA LYS A 960 3.53 -20.78 -22.14
C LYS A 960 4.24 -22.07 -21.76
N TYR A 961 4.27 -22.43 -20.47
CA TYR A 961 4.80 -23.73 -20.02
C TYR A 961 4.23 -24.93 -20.81
N LYS A 962 2.95 -24.86 -21.21
CA LYS A 962 2.29 -25.92 -22.00
C LYS A 962 2.97 -26.17 -23.36
N SER A 963 3.55 -25.16 -24.00
CA SER A 963 4.23 -25.30 -25.29
C SER A 963 5.66 -25.85 -25.20
N LEU A 964 6.21 -25.99 -23.98
CA LEU A 964 7.51 -26.63 -23.80
C LEU A 964 7.45 -28.11 -24.18
N SER A 965 8.50 -28.60 -24.84
CA SER A 965 8.66 -30.02 -25.16
C SER A 965 8.73 -30.88 -23.88
N LYS A 966 8.49 -32.19 -24.01
CA LYS A 966 8.59 -33.12 -22.88
C LYS A 966 9.98 -33.10 -22.22
N LYS A 967 11.04 -32.96 -23.02
CA LYS A 967 12.43 -32.86 -22.53
C LYS A 967 12.66 -31.55 -21.76
N GLN A 968 12.15 -30.42 -22.27
CA GLN A 968 12.24 -29.12 -21.59
C GLN A 968 11.47 -29.11 -20.28
N LYS A 969 10.24 -29.66 -20.25
CA LYS A 969 9.48 -29.80 -19.00
C LYS A 969 10.22 -30.63 -17.96
N GLN A 970 10.83 -31.74 -18.36
CA GLN A 970 11.64 -32.56 -17.45
C GLN A 970 12.86 -31.80 -16.93
N LEU A 971 13.57 -31.07 -17.79
CA LEU A 971 14.73 -30.27 -17.41
C LEU A 971 14.35 -29.13 -16.45
N TRP A 972 13.20 -28.48 -16.66
CA TRP A 972 12.65 -27.48 -15.75
C TRP A 972 12.32 -28.06 -14.37
N GLU A 973 11.72 -29.26 -14.32
CA GLU A 973 11.46 -29.94 -13.03
C GLU A 973 12.76 -30.37 -12.33
N ASP A 974 13.75 -30.84 -13.08
CA ASP A 974 15.08 -31.18 -12.57
C ASP A 974 15.76 -29.93 -11.94
N TYR A 975 15.67 -28.78 -12.63
CA TYR A 975 16.17 -27.50 -12.14
C TYR A 975 15.43 -27.03 -10.87
N LYS A 976 14.10 -27.10 -10.85
CA LYS A 976 13.29 -26.80 -9.65
C LYS A 976 13.61 -27.70 -8.46
N LEU A 977 13.83 -29.00 -8.68
CA LEU A 977 14.20 -29.95 -7.63
C LEU A 977 15.54 -29.58 -7.00
N LEU A 978 16.54 -29.26 -7.82
CA LEU A 978 17.83 -28.77 -7.36
C LEU A 978 17.68 -27.47 -6.57
N GLN A 979 17.03 -26.46 -7.15
CA GLN A 979 16.82 -25.16 -6.52
C GLN A 979 16.11 -25.32 -5.18
N TYR A 980 15.03 -26.11 -5.12
CA TYR A 980 14.33 -26.40 -3.87
C TYR A 980 15.26 -27.08 -2.86
N ASP A 981 15.99 -28.12 -3.25
CA ASP A 981 16.85 -28.89 -2.33
C ASP A 981 17.88 -28.04 -1.60
N ILE A 982 18.55 -27.15 -2.34
CA ILE A 982 19.66 -26.34 -1.82
C ILE A 982 19.22 -25.01 -1.17
N THR A 983 17.94 -24.64 -1.31
CA THR A 983 17.35 -23.43 -0.70
C THR A 983 16.39 -23.76 0.44
N ALA A 984 15.24 -24.38 0.16
CA ALA A 984 14.17 -24.67 1.10
C ALA A 984 14.21 -26.11 1.66
N GLY A 985 14.89 -27.01 0.95
CA GLY A 985 14.91 -28.44 1.21
C GLY A 985 15.93 -28.90 2.26
N LYS A 986 16.26 -30.18 2.19
CA LYS A 986 17.15 -30.89 3.11
C LYS A 986 18.63 -30.87 2.69
N ASN A 987 18.97 -30.22 1.59
CA ASN A 987 20.33 -30.14 1.03
C ASN A 987 20.96 -31.51 0.75
N TYR A 988 20.21 -32.43 0.16
CA TYR A 988 20.75 -33.73 -0.25
C TYR A 988 21.87 -33.60 -1.29
N TRP A 989 21.93 -32.49 -2.03
CA TRP A 989 23.01 -32.18 -2.97
C TRP A 989 24.37 -31.94 -2.30
N LYS A 990 24.39 -31.46 -1.04
CA LYS A 990 25.57 -30.91 -0.33
C LYS A 990 26.71 -31.90 -0.10
N ASN A 991 26.42 -33.20 0.05
CA ASN A 991 27.41 -34.21 0.39
C ASN A 991 27.63 -35.16 -0.81
N ASN A 992 28.90 -35.40 -1.17
CA ASN A 992 29.45 -36.23 -2.28
C ASN A 992 29.95 -35.46 -3.50
#